data_AF-A0AAV1EWN7-F1
#
_entry.id   AF-A0AAV1EWN7-F1
#
_cell.length_a   1.000
_cell.length_b   1.000
_cell.length_c   1.000
_cell.angle_alpha   90.00
_cell.angle_beta   90.00
_cell.angle_gamma   90.00
#
_symmetry.space_group_name_H-M   'P 1'
#
loop_
_entity.id
_entity.type
_entity.pdbx_description
1 polymer ?
#
loop_
_entity_poly.entity_id
_entity_poly.type
_entity_poly.pdbx_seq_one_letter_code
_entity_poly.pdbx_strand_id
1 'polypeptide(L)'
;MPLPPSMKNCIQLAACEASELLPMNPDLPADLFTSCLTTPIKIALRWFCMQKSAKLVPGVTLDLIEKIPGRLNDRRTPLGELNWIFTAITDTIAWNVLPRDLFQKLFRQDLLVASLFRNFLLAERIMRSYNCTPVSSPRLPPTYMHAMWQAWDLAVDICLSQLPTIIEEGTAFRHSPFFAEQLTAFQVWLTMGVENRNPPEQLPIVLQVLLSQVHRLRALDLLGRFLDLGPWAVSLALSVGIFPYVLKLLQSSARELRPLLVFIWAKILAVDSSCQADLVKDNGHKYFLSVLADSYMPAEHRTMAVFILAVIVNNYTTGQEACLQGNLIANCLEQLSDPHPLLRQWVAICLGRIWQNFDPARWCGVRDSAHEKLYTLLSDPIPEVRCAAVFALGTFVGNSAERTDHSTTIDHNVAMMLAQLINDGSPVVRKELVVALSHLVVQYESNFCTVALQFIEEEKNYSVPSPANTAEPGNVTPGRDSPAIPRLRPVNSYTNIRAATTARLNKSLQNLNLNEEGGPPAFSPGNLSTSSSASSTLGSPDNDEYILSFETIDKMRRVSSYSSLNSLIGVSFNSVYTQIWRVLLHLAADPFPEVSDLAMKVLNSIAYKATMNARPQRILDSGSLTQSAPASPTSKGTHIHQAGGSPPMPSTSSSSLTNEVPKPPTREQPATRPPYTPTLGGQAPHSHQFPRTRKMFDKGPEQAGEDGDEPGGHRNYISVALQTGLCDWSAKYFAQPVMKIPEEHDLESQVRMERQWRFLRNTRVRRQSRSITQRGVSRLDDQIFINRNPGVPSVVKFHPFNTCIAVADKDSICFWDWEKGERLDYFYNGNPRYTRITAMEYLNGHDCSLLLTATDDGALRIWKNFADQKNPEMVTAWQGLSDMLPTTRGLARRVSIYLDRSKQGGAGMVVDWEQETGLLMTSGDVRVIRIWDTDREMKVQDIPTGADSCVTSLSCDSQRSLIVAGLGDGSVRVFDRRMGPNECRVMTYREHGAWVVKAHLQKETDGHIISVSVNGDVRFFEPRTPDSVNVLQTVKGLTALDIHPQANLFACGSMNQFIAVYNCNGDVISNIKYYDGFMGQRIGAISCLAFHPYWPHLAVGSNDYYMSIYSAEKRLR
;
A
#
# COMPACT_ATOMS: atom_id res chain seq x y z
N MET A 1 26.72 -42.96 40.65
CA MET A 1 27.18 -41.63 41.11
C MET A 1 26.42 -40.57 40.33
N PRO A 2 25.96 -39.47 40.95
CA PRO A 2 25.51 -38.31 40.19
C PRO A 2 26.71 -37.69 39.44
N LEU A 3 26.47 -37.10 38.27
CA LEU A 3 27.46 -36.30 37.56
C LEU A 3 27.94 -35.15 38.47
N PRO A 4 29.24 -34.81 38.49
CA PRO A 4 29.74 -33.70 39.29
C PRO A 4 29.05 -32.40 38.87
N PRO A 5 28.71 -31.50 39.83
CA PRO A 5 28.02 -30.25 39.52
C PRO A 5 28.82 -29.40 38.53
N SER A 6 28.13 -28.82 37.55
CA SER A 6 28.76 -28.04 36.48
C SER A 6 29.32 -26.72 37.00
N MET A 7 30.62 -26.68 37.27
CA MET A 7 31.35 -25.47 37.68
C MET A 7 31.52 -24.42 36.56
N LYS A 8 30.90 -24.61 35.38
CA LYS A 8 31.01 -23.71 34.21
C LYS A 8 30.49 -22.28 34.47
N ASN A 9 29.72 -22.07 35.55
CA ASN A 9 29.19 -20.78 35.95
C ASN A 9 30.02 -20.07 37.04
N CYS A 10 31.08 -20.70 37.56
CA CYS A 10 31.93 -20.11 38.59
C CYS A 10 32.84 -19.03 38.00
N ILE A 11 32.72 -17.82 38.56
CA ILE A 11 33.60 -16.69 38.28
C ILE A 11 34.78 -16.71 39.25
N GLN A 12 35.99 -16.48 38.76
CA GLN A 12 37.23 -16.48 39.57
C GLN A 12 38.13 -15.32 39.17
N LEU A 13 38.80 -14.71 40.15
CA LEU A 13 39.79 -13.65 39.96
C LEU A 13 41.04 -14.01 40.78
N ALA A 14 42.20 -14.10 40.13
CA ALA A 14 43.47 -14.47 40.71
C ALA A 14 44.51 -13.36 40.50
N ALA A 15 45.38 -13.17 41.49
CA ALA A 15 46.31 -12.04 41.54
C ALA A 15 47.50 -12.14 40.57
N CYS A 16 47.91 -13.36 40.19
CA CYS A 16 49.08 -13.63 39.36
C CYS A 16 48.94 -14.97 38.62
N GLU A 17 49.77 -15.22 37.62
CA GLU A 17 49.91 -16.54 36.99
C GLU A 17 50.62 -17.55 37.91
N ALA A 18 50.50 -18.84 37.58
CA ALA A 18 50.94 -19.95 38.43
C ALA A 18 52.47 -20.04 38.70
N SER A 19 53.27 -19.21 38.04
CA SER A 19 54.74 -19.15 38.20
C SER A 19 55.27 -17.79 38.68
N GLU A 20 54.37 -16.81 38.90
CA GLU A 20 54.71 -15.46 39.30
C GLU A 20 54.67 -15.30 40.83
N LEU A 21 55.35 -14.27 41.35
CA LEU A 21 55.35 -13.89 42.76
C LEU A 21 54.80 -12.46 42.92
N LEU A 22 54.08 -12.21 44.01
CA LEU A 22 53.56 -10.88 44.33
C LEU A 22 54.71 -9.86 44.60
N PRO A 23 54.49 -8.56 44.30
CA PRO A 23 55.54 -7.56 44.41
C PRO A 23 55.87 -7.22 45.87
N MET A 24 57.16 -7.04 46.16
CA MET A 24 57.70 -6.70 47.49
C MET A 24 58.19 -5.24 47.57
N ASN A 25 57.61 -4.34 46.78
CA ASN A 25 57.97 -2.90 46.82
C ASN A 25 57.38 -2.24 48.08
N PRO A 26 58.19 -1.64 48.98
CA PRO A 26 57.70 -1.04 50.24
C PRO A 26 56.74 0.14 50.07
N ASP A 27 56.75 0.80 48.90
CA ASP A 27 55.84 1.93 48.63
C ASP A 27 54.39 1.48 48.37
N LEU A 28 54.17 0.18 48.11
CA LEU A 28 52.88 -0.42 47.79
C LEU A 28 52.33 -1.30 48.94
N PRO A 29 51.00 -1.45 49.06
CA PRO A 29 50.40 -2.36 50.00
C PRO A 29 50.66 -3.83 49.61
N ALA A 30 50.86 -4.70 50.60
CA ALA A 30 51.06 -6.14 50.39
C ALA A 30 49.83 -6.83 49.77
N ASP A 31 48.63 -6.32 50.04
CA ASP A 31 47.36 -6.78 49.47
C ASP A 31 47.01 -6.08 48.13
N LEU A 32 48.03 -5.71 47.33
CA LEU A 32 47.90 -4.90 46.11
C LEU A 32 46.70 -5.27 45.21
N PHE A 33 46.48 -6.57 44.98
CA PHE A 33 45.35 -7.05 44.16
C PHE A 33 43.99 -6.71 44.78
N THR A 34 43.80 -7.02 46.07
CA THR A 34 42.58 -6.68 46.82
C THR A 34 42.38 -5.17 46.89
N SER A 35 43.44 -4.41 47.13
CA SER A 35 43.45 -2.94 47.11
C SER A 35 43.01 -2.38 45.75
N CYS A 36 43.43 -2.98 44.62
CA CYS A 36 42.94 -2.62 43.29
C CYS A 36 41.45 -2.94 43.11
N LEU A 37 41.00 -4.14 43.52
CA LEU A 37 39.61 -4.57 43.37
C LEU A 37 38.61 -3.79 44.24
N THR A 38 39.03 -3.33 45.42
CA THR A 38 38.13 -2.72 46.43
C THR A 38 38.31 -1.22 46.62
N THR A 39 39.50 -0.68 46.38
CA THR A 39 39.83 0.75 46.57
C THR A 39 40.56 1.35 45.35
N PRO A 40 40.01 1.18 44.13
CA PRO A 40 40.72 1.45 42.87
C PRO A 40 41.29 2.88 42.79
N ILE A 41 40.53 3.89 43.20
CA ILE A 41 40.96 5.30 43.11
C ILE A 41 42.17 5.57 44.04
N LYS A 42 42.18 5.03 45.27
CA LYS A 42 43.28 5.25 46.22
C LYS A 42 44.59 4.67 45.69
N ILE A 43 44.55 3.44 45.15
CA ILE A 43 45.75 2.80 44.61
C ILE A 43 46.16 3.36 43.23
N ALA A 44 45.21 3.75 42.38
CA ALA A 44 45.51 4.37 41.09
C ALA A 44 46.28 5.69 41.25
N LEU A 45 45.84 6.55 42.17
CA LEU A 45 46.51 7.84 42.43
C LEU A 45 47.87 7.64 43.11
N ARG A 46 47.98 6.73 44.09
CA ARG A 46 49.26 6.37 44.72
C ARG A 46 50.26 5.84 43.69
N TRP A 47 49.83 4.91 42.83
CA TRP A 47 50.66 4.37 41.75
C TRP A 47 51.05 5.43 40.71
N PHE A 48 50.12 6.31 40.32
CA PHE A 48 50.40 7.41 39.40
C PHE A 48 51.53 8.31 39.90
N CYS A 49 51.52 8.68 41.19
CA CYS A 49 52.58 9.49 41.80
C CYS A 49 53.95 8.79 41.89
N MET A 50 54.00 7.46 41.77
CA MET A 50 55.25 6.70 41.66
C MET A 50 55.76 6.58 40.21
N GLN A 51 54.94 6.90 39.20
CA GLN A 51 55.33 6.82 37.80
C GLN A 51 56.17 8.04 37.37
N LYS A 52 56.95 7.87 36.29
CA LYS A 52 57.77 8.96 35.72
C LYS A 52 56.95 10.18 35.29
N SER A 53 55.66 10.00 34.99
CA SER A 53 54.69 11.05 34.65
C SER A 53 54.42 12.03 35.80
N ALA A 54 54.52 11.59 37.06
CA ALA A 54 54.31 12.45 38.23
C ALA A 54 55.24 13.68 38.27
N LYS A 55 56.39 13.61 37.57
CA LYS A 55 57.32 14.74 37.41
C LYS A 55 56.75 15.93 36.63
N LEU A 56 55.61 15.76 35.95
CA LEU A 56 54.90 16.84 35.25
C LEU A 56 54.08 17.70 36.22
N VAL A 57 53.79 17.21 37.44
CA VAL A 57 53.02 17.92 38.47
C VAL A 57 53.88 18.17 39.71
N PRO A 58 54.81 19.14 39.67
CA PRO A 58 55.66 19.46 40.82
C PRO A 58 54.82 19.92 42.01
N GLY A 59 55.08 19.34 43.19
CA GLY A 59 54.42 19.71 44.46
C GLY A 59 53.42 18.69 45.00
N VAL A 60 52.97 17.70 44.22
CA VAL A 60 52.02 16.69 44.70
C VAL A 60 52.76 15.54 45.41
N THR A 61 52.62 15.46 46.73
CA THR A 61 53.13 14.38 47.58
C THR A 61 52.04 13.32 47.87
N LEU A 62 52.45 12.14 48.33
CA LEU A 62 51.52 11.08 48.74
C LEU A 62 50.53 11.54 49.83
N ASP A 63 50.97 12.43 50.73
CA ASP A 63 50.15 13.00 51.81
C ASP A 63 49.02 13.90 51.33
N LEU A 64 49.16 14.53 50.15
CA LEU A 64 48.10 15.33 49.53
C LEU A 64 47.01 14.44 48.92
N ILE A 65 47.37 13.27 48.39
CA ILE A 65 46.43 12.29 47.82
C ILE A 65 45.46 11.78 48.89
N GLU A 66 45.92 11.56 50.12
CA GLU A 66 45.05 11.13 51.22
C GLU A 66 44.09 12.22 51.71
N LYS A 67 44.33 13.48 51.30
CA LYS A 67 43.55 14.66 51.69
C LYS A 67 42.65 15.21 50.56
N ILE A 68 42.46 14.46 49.46
CA ILE A 68 41.59 14.89 48.35
C ILE A 68 40.17 15.16 48.88
N PRO A 69 39.62 16.37 48.68
CA PRO A 69 38.31 16.71 49.23
C PRO A 69 37.19 16.00 48.46
N GLY A 70 36.16 15.58 49.20
CA GLY A 70 34.93 15.05 48.64
C GLY A 70 34.51 13.68 49.14
N ARG A 71 33.60 13.04 48.39
CA ARG A 71 33.12 11.68 48.63
C ARG A 71 32.95 10.98 47.28
N LEU A 72 33.26 9.69 47.20
CA LEU A 72 33.20 8.88 45.98
C LEU A 72 31.83 8.92 45.26
N ASN A 73 30.75 9.21 45.98
CA ASN A 73 29.38 9.28 45.46
C ASN A 73 29.00 10.67 44.91
N ASP A 74 29.68 11.75 45.34
CA ASP A 74 29.35 13.11 44.90
C ASP A 74 30.27 13.55 43.76
N ARG A 75 29.75 13.38 42.54
CA ARG A 75 30.39 13.74 41.28
C ARG A 75 30.73 15.22 41.13
N ARG A 76 30.24 16.11 42.00
CA ARG A 76 30.64 17.52 42.01
C ARG A 76 31.94 17.77 42.79
N THR A 77 32.42 16.78 43.54
CA THR A 77 33.68 16.85 44.30
C THR A 77 34.82 16.20 43.52
N PRO A 78 36.09 16.63 43.69
CA PRO A 78 37.24 16.07 42.97
C PRO A 78 37.32 14.54 43.08
N LEU A 79 37.14 14.00 44.28
CA LEU A 79 37.21 12.55 44.53
C LEU A 79 36.07 11.77 43.82
N GLY A 80 34.85 12.34 43.79
CA GLY A 80 33.71 11.72 43.12
C GLY A 80 33.72 11.89 41.60
N GLU A 81 34.28 12.98 41.09
CA GLU A 81 34.51 13.17 39.65
C GLU A 81 35.55 12.16 39.13
N LEU A 82 36.69 12.02 39.79
CA LEU A 82 37.69 11.00 39.46
C LEU A 82 37.10 9.57 39.47
N ASN A 83 36.30 9.23 40.48
CA ASN A 83 35.62 7.93 40.56
C ASN A 83 34.66 7.68 39.37
N TRP A 84 33.98 8.73 38.92
CA TRP A 84 33.05 8.66 37.81
C TRP A 84 33.76 8.59 36.44
N ILE A 85 34.85 9.35 36.26
CA ILE A 85 35.72 9.24 35.08
C ILE A 85 36.35 7.83 35.01
N PHE A 86 36.88 7.32 36.13
CA PHE A 86 37.41 5.95 36.20
C PHE A 86 36.38 4.89 35.80
N THR A 87 35.14 5.03 36.29
CA THR A 87 34.03 4.14 35.93
C THR A 87 33.72 4.22 34.43
N ALA A 88 33.70 5.42 33.85
CA ALA A 88 33.46 5.60 32.41
C ALA A 88 34.57 4.99 31.55
N ILE A 89 35.83 5.16 31.95
CA ILE A 89 37.00 4.64 31.22
C ILE A 89 37.06 3.11 31.28
N THR A 90 36.93 2.51 32.46
CA THR A 90 36.98 1.05 32.62
C THR A 90 35.82 0.34 31.91
N ASP A 91 34.61 0.89 31.96
CA ASP A 91 33.44 0.36 31.25
C ASP A 91 33.60 0.49 29.71
N THR A 92 34.25 1.57 29.24
CA THR A 92 34.58 1.77 27.82
C THR A 92 35.61 0.78 27.30
N ILE A 93 36.70 0.57 28.05
CA ILE A 93 37.74 -0.41 27.71
C ILE A 93 37.12 -1.81 27.62
N ALA A 94 36.30 -2.19 28.61
CA ALA A 94 35.60 -3.47 28.61
C ALA A 94 34.69 -3.64 27.38
N TRP A 95 33.92 -2.61 27.02
CA TRP A 95 33.00 -2.69 25.88
C TRP A 95 33.69 -2.72 24.51
N ASN A 96 34.87 -2.11 24.37
CA ASN A 96 35.65 -2.15 23.12
C ASN A 96 36.43 -3.47 22.96
N VAL A 97 36.90 -4.07 24.06
CA VAL A 97 37.77 -5.26 24.02
C VAL A 97 36.99 -6.58 24.12
N LEU A 98 35.85 -6.62 24.81
CA LEU A 98 35.13 -7.87 25.09
C LEU A 98 34.03 -8.18 24.07
N PRO A 99 33.83 -9.47 23.71
CA PRO A 99 32.62 -9.92 23.02
C PRO A 99 31.35 -9.51 23.76
N ARG A 100 30.29 -9.19 23.02
CA ARG A 100 29.04 -8.60 23.56
C ARG A 100 28.41 -9.45 24.67
N ASP A 101 28.34 -10.77 24.50
CA ASP A 101 27.76 -11.69 25.50
C ASP A 101 28.58 -11.72 26.79
N LEU A 102 29.91 -11.68 26.67
CA LEU A 102 30.83 -11.68 27.81
C LEU A 102 30.78 -10.35 28.56
N PHE A 103 30.71 -9.24 27.82
CA PHE A 103 30.49 -7.91 28.39
C PHE A 103 29.18 -7.85 29.18
N GLN A 104 28.06 -8.33 28.60
CA GLN A 104 26.77 -8.36 29.28
C GLN A 104 26.81 -9.19 30.57
N LYS A 105 27.36 -10.42 30.49
CA LYS A 105 27.50 -11.32 31.65
C LYS A 105 28.32 -10.72 32.80
N LEU A 106 29.41 -10.00 32.50
CA LEU A 106 30.33 -9.51 33.53
C LEU A 106 30.06 -8.07 33.98
N PHE A 107 29.67 -7.17 33.07
CA PHE A 107 29.58 -5.73 33.31
C PHE A 107 28.14 -5.20 33.43
N ARG A 108 27.11 -6.04 33.22
CA ARG A 108 25.69 -5.63 33.28
C ARG A 108 24.80 -6.53 34.13
N GLN A 109 25.08 -7.83 34.22
CA GLN A 109 24.20 -8.78 34.93
C GLN A 109 24.15 -8.57 36.45
N ASP A 110 25.27 -8.25 37.10
CA ASP A 110 25.36 -8.03 38.55
C ASP A 110 26.26 -6.83 38.87
N LEU A 111 25.84 -5.99 39.82
CA LEU A 111 26.52 -4.72 40.15
C LEU A 111 27.88 -4.93 40.83
N LEU A 112 28.02 -5.96 41.66
CA LEU A 112 29.26 -6.28 42.37
C LEU A 112 30.26 -6.93 41.40
N VAL A 113 29.83 -7.91 40.60
CA VAL A 113 30.65 -8.53 39.55
C VAL A 113 31.14 -7.46 38.57
N ALA A 114 30.25 -6.58 38.09
CA ALA A 114 30.63 -5.47 37.23
C ALA A 114 31.65 -4.54 37.88
N SER A 115 31.58 -4.33 39.21
CA SER A 115 32.56 -3.49 39.91
C SER A 115 33.90 -4.19 40.08
N LEU A 116 33.91 -5.47 40.44
CA LEU A 116 35.13 -6.26 40.54
C LEU A 116 35.83 -6.35 39.18
N PHE A 117 35.10 -6.57 38.08
CA PHE A 117 35.70 -6.63 36.74
C PHE A 117 36.17 -5.27 36.20
N ARG A 118 35.44 -4.16 36.43
CA ARG A 118 35.95 -2.80 36.15
C ARG A 118 37.27 -2.54 36.87
N ASN A 119 37.32 -2.90 38.16
CA ASN A 119 38.48 -2.68 39.01
C ASN A 119 39.63 -3.67 38.70
N PHE A 120 39.32 -4.86 38.17
CA PHE A 120 40.30 -5.84 37.69
C PHE A 120 41.10 -5.32 36.48
N LEU A 121 40.51 -4.50 35.61
CA LEU A 121 41.27 -3.87 34.51
C LEU A 121 42.39 -2.94 35.01
N LEU A 122 42.14 -2.25 36.14
CA LEU A 122 43.17 -1.47 36.82
C LEU A 122 44.22 -2.37 37.47
N ALA A 123 43.81 -3.50 38.07
CA ALA A 123 44.74 -4.48 38.61
C ALA A 123 45.66 -5.04 37.51
N GLU A 124 45.12 -5.41 36.34
CA GLU A 124 45.88 -5.85 35.17
C GLU A 124 46.93 -4.81 34.77
N ARG A 125 46.56 -3.52 34.75
CA ARG A 125 47.48 -2.42 34.40
C ARG A 125 48.58 -2.20 35.45
N ILE A 126 48.21 -2.10 36.72
CA ILE A 126 49.16 -1.80 37.81
C ILE A 126 50.12 -2.97 38.04
N MET A 127 49.58 -4.18 38.21
CA MET A 127 50.38 -5.35 38.60
C MET A 127 51.38 -5.75 37.51
N ARG A 128 51.04 -5.51 36.23
CA ARG A 128 51.93 -5.76 35.10
C ARG A 128 53.16 -4.85 35.06
N SER A 129 53.11 -3.67 35.70
CA SER A 129 54.30 -2.83 35.90
C SER A 129 55.29 -3.40 36.92
N TYR A 130 54.91 -4.46 37.64
CA TYR A 130 55.73 -5.18 38.62
C TYR A 130 55.89 -6.68 38.31
N ASN A 131 55.77 -7.07 37.03
CA ASN A 131 55.90 -8.45 36.56
C ASN A 131 54.89 -9.45 37.18
N CYS A 132 53.67 -9.00 37.47
CA CYS A 132 52.56 -9.87 37.82
C CYS A 132 51.41 -9.71 36.81
N THR A 133 50.80 -10.83 36.42
CA THR A 133 49.74 -10.92 35.42
C THR A 133 48.48 -11.49 36.08
N PRO A 134 47.53 -10.64 36.52
CA PRO A 134 46.27 -11.12 37.07
C PRO A 134 45.48 -11.96 36.06
N VAL A 135 44.82 -13.01 36.55
CA VAL A 135 44.07 -13.97 35.72
C VAL A 135 42.61 -14.01 36.14
N SER A 136 41.69 -14.06 35.17
CA SER A 136 40.26 -14.21 35.41
C SER A 136 39.70 -15.50 34.79
N SER A 137 38.63 -16.02 35.39
CA SER A 137 37.72 -16.97 34.75
C SER A 137 36.32 -16.37 34.75
N PRO A 138 35.69 -16.14 33.58
CA PRO A 138 36.24 -16.33 32.22
C PRO A 138 37.44 -15.40 31.92
N ARG A 139 38.35 -15.84 31.04
CA ARG A 139 39.58 -15.10 30.69
C ARG A 139 39.26 -13.89 29.80
N LEU A 140 39.73 -12.72 30.19
CA LEU A 140 39.66 -11.51 29.36
C LEU A 140 40.84 -11.45 28.36
N PRO A 141 40.69 -10.82 27.19
CA PRO A 141 41.81 -10.33 26.39
C PRO A 141 42.57 -9.21 27.14
N PRO A 142 43.84 -8.95 26.82
CA PRO A 142 44.65 -7.95 27.51
C PRO A 142 44.13 -6.52 27.32
N THR A 143 43.94 -5.78 28.41
CA THR A 143 43.37 -4.42 28.40
C THR A 143 44.37 -3.32 28.80
N TYR A 144 45.51 -3.69 29.38
CA TYR A 144 46.50 -2.77 29.97
C TYR A 144 47.09 -1.69 29.03
N MET A 145 47.15 -1.94 27.71
CA MET A 145 47.65 -0.98 26.69
C MET A 145 46.56 -0.18 25.97
N HIS A 146 45.28 -0.30 26.37
CA HIS A 146 44.20 0.39 25.68
C HIS A 146 44.35 1.93 25.76
N ALA A 147 44.16 2.64 24.63
CA ALA A 147 44.43 4.08 24.51
C ALA A 147 43.68 4.94 25.54
N MET A 148 42.45 4.56 25.90
CA MET A 148 41.67 5.20 26.98
C MET A 148 42.38 5.32 28.34
N TRP A 149 43.42 4.51 28.63
CA TRP A 149 44.25 4.70 29.83
C TRP A 149 45.07 5.99 29.79
N GLN A 150 45.43 6.51 28.62
CA GLN A 150 46.09 7.81 28.47
C GLN A 150 45.12 8.96 28.83
N ALA A 151 43.84 8.81 28.51
CA ALA A 151 42.80 9.76 28.91
C ALA A 151 42.54 9.73 30.43
N TRP A 152 42.70 8.56 31.08
CA TRP A 152 42.70 8.46 32.54
C TRP A 152 43.88 9.21 33.16
N ASP A 153 45.09 8.95 32.67
CA ASP A 153 46.30 9.57 33.19
C ASP A 153 46.24 11.11 33.06
N LEU A 154 45.76 11.63 31.92
CA LEU A 154 45.53 13.07 31.71
C LEU A 154 44.46 13.65 32.65
N ALA A 155 43.36 12.94 32.88
CA ALA A 155 42.31 13.39 33.79
C ALA A 155 42.79 13.42 35.25
N VAL A 156 43.65 12.47 35.64
CA VAL A 156 44.31 12.45 36.96
C VAL A 156 45.28 13.62 37.10
N ASP A 157 46.13 13.86 36.09
CA ASP A 157 47.10 14.96 36.05
C ASP A 157 46.41 16.34 36.24
N ILE A 158 45.36 16.61 35.45
CA ILE A 158 44.55 17.84 35.53
C ILE A 158 43.84 17.98 36.89
N CYS A 159 43.49 16.87 37.56
CA CYS A 159 42.85 16.93 38.87
C CYS A 159 43.88 17.16 39.99
N LEU A 160 45.03 16.48 39.95
CA LEU A 160 46.07 16.57 40.97
C LEU A 160 46.83 17.90 40.91
N SER A 161 47.01 18.50 39.74
CA SER A 161 47.65 19.82 39.58
C SER A 161 46.88 20.98 40.26
N GLN A 162 45.56 20.84 40.43
CA GLN A 162 44.73 21.80 41.18
C GLN A 162 44.77 21.58 42.70
N LEU A 163 45.28 20.44 43.16
CA LEU A 163 45.13 20.00 44.54
C LEU A 163 45.87 20.89 45.56
N PRO A 164 47.11 21.37 45.30
CA PRO A 164 47.78 22.32 46.19
C PRO A 164 46.98 23.62 46.38
N THR A 165 46.53 24.26 45.30
CA THR A 165 45.78 25.53 45.38
C THR A 165 44.42 25.36 46.06
N ILE A 166 43.73 24.23 45.87
CA ILE A 166 42.46 23.93 46.56
C ILE A 166 42.67 23.77 48.08
N ILE A 167 43.77 23.15 48.51
CA ILE A 167 44.05 22.87 49.93
C ILE A 167 44.66 24.08 50.64
N GLU A 168 45.54 24.84 49.98
CA GLU A 168 46.29 25.95 50.58
C GLU A 168 45.57 27.31 50.42
N GLU A 169 44.98 27.57 49.25
CA GLU A 169 44.35 28.87 48.93
C GLU A 169 42.81 28.83 48.98
N GLY A 170 42.21 27.64 49.08
CA GLY A 170 40.75 27.47 49.10
C GLY A 170 40.05 27.77 47.76
N THR A 171 40.79 27.74 46.64
CA THR A 171 40.23 28.00 45.31
C THR A 171 39.12 27.03 44.92
N ALA A 172 38.10 27.52 44.21
CA ALA A 172 37.02 26.68 43.71
C ALA A 172 37.53 25.64 42.68
N PHE A 173 37.13 24.38 42.84
CA PHE A 173 37.51 23.28 41.95
C PHE A 173 37.01 23.49 40.52
N ARG A 174 37.88 23.29 39.52
CA ARG A 174 37.51 23.29 38.10
C ARG A 174 37.37 21.86 37.60
N HIS A 175 36.13 21.50 37.26
CA HIS A 175 35.75 20.24 36.63
C HIS A 175 36.62 19.87 35.42
N SER A 176 36.90 18.58 35.28
CA SER A 176 37.68 18.01 34.19
C SER A 176 36.97 18.14 32.83
N PRO A 177 37.68 18.51 31.74
CA PRO A 177 37.10 18.61 30.41
C PRO A 177 36.77 17.24 29.78
N PHE A 178 37.19 16.12 30.40
CA PHE A 178 37.08 14.75 29.88
C PHE A 178 35.73 14.45 29.19
N PHE A 179 34.60 14.67 29.87
CA PHE A 179 33.29 14.36 29.27
C PHE A 179 32.94 15.26 28.08
N ALA A 180 33.36 16.53 28.09
CA ALA A 180 33.13 17.45 26.97
C ALA A 180 33.98 17.08 25.74
N GLU A 181 35.21 16.63 25.94
CA GLU A 181 36.11 16.12 24.90
C GLU A 181 35.58 14.81 24.29
N GLN A 182 35.19 13.84 25.12
CA GLN A 182 34.68 12.54 24.66
C GLN A 182 33.36 12.67 23.89
N LEU A 183 32.44 13.56 24.31
CA LEU A 183 31.26 13.90 23.51
C LEU A 183 31.63 14.56 22.17
N THR A 184 32.74 15.31 22.11
CA THR A 184 33.21 15.92 20.86
C THR A 184 33.83 14.88 19.93
N ALA A 185 34.60 13.92 20.45
CA ALA A 185 35.09 12.78 19.66
C ALA A 185 33.93 11.94 19.09
N PHE A 186 32.90 11.67 19.89
CA PHE A 186 31.68 10.99 19.43
C PHE A 186 30.93 11.79 18.35
N GLN A 187 30.84 13.11 18.51
CA GLN A 187 30.26 14.01 17.51
C GLN A 187 31.05 13.99 16.19
N VAL A 188 32.39 13.98 16.24
CA VAL A 188 33.24 13.83 15.05
C VAL A 188 32.98 12.48 14.37
N TRP A 189 32.92 11.38 15.13
CA TRP A 189 32.61 10.05 14.60
C TRP A 189 31.28 10.05 13.81
N LEU A 190 30.22 10.69 14.35
CA LEU A 190 28.93 10.84 13.68
C LEU A 190 29.01 11.62 12.35
N THR A 191 29.84 12.66 12.28
CA THR A 191 29.97 13.47 11.05
C THR A 191 30.67 12.74 9.89
N MET A 192 31.46 11.69 10.16
CA MET A 192 32.27 11.02 9.13
C MET A 192 31.55 9.87 8.40
N GLY A 193 30.26 9.64 8.66
CA GLY A 193 29.42 8.73 7.87
C GLY A 193 29.42 7.25 8.31
N VAL A 194 28.46 6.49 7.75
CA VAL A 194 28.04 5.15 8.22
C VAL A 194 28.74 4.00 7.49
N GLU A 195 29.52 4.28 6.45
CA GLU A 195 30.11 3.27 5.57
C GLU A 195 31.17 2.42 6.29
N ASN A 196 30.73 1.25 6.79
CA ASN A 196 31.53 0.15 7.35
C ASN A 196 32.67 0.59 8.28
N ARG A 197 32.32 1.24 9.39
CA ARG A 197 33.27 1.66 10.44
C ARG A 197 33.13 0.83 11.70
N ASN A 198 34.22 0.74 12.47
CA ASN A 198 34.20 0.22 13.83
C ASN A 198 33.17 1.00 14.69
N PRO A 199 32.49 0.33 15.64
CA PRO A 199 31.51 0.97 16.51
C PRO A 199 32.16 2.12 17.30
N PRO A 200 31.41 3.18 17.62
CA PRO A 200 31.96 4.35 18.30
C PRO A 200 32.39 4.01 19.73
N GLU A 201 33.70 4.10 19.98
CA GLU A 201 34.31 3.76 21.27
C GLU A 201 33.71 4.53 22.45
N GLN A 202 33.22 5.75 22.23
CA GLN A 202 32.70 6.64 23.26
C GLN A 202 31.26 6.29 23.71
N LEU A 203 30.60 5.30 23.11
CA LEU A 203 29.19 5.01 23.38
C LEU A 203 28.88 4.67 24.86
N PRO A 204 29.72 3.93 25.61
CA PRO A 204 29.56 3.75 27.07
C PRO A 204 29.78 5.05 27.86
N ILE A 205 30.62 5.96 27.37
CA ILE A 205 30.83 7.29 27.99
C ILE A 205 29.56 8.13 27.85
N VAL A 206 28.90 8.11 26.68
CA VAL A 206 27.62 8.80 26.48
C VAL A 206 26.58 8.35 27.51
N LEU A 207 26.46 7.04 27.77
CA LEU A 207 25.60 6.49 28.83
C LEU A 207 25.96 7.05 30.21
N GLN A 208 27.24 7.11 30.58
CA GLN A 208 27.66 7.70 31.86
C GLN A 208 27.31 9.20 31.94
N VAL A 209 27.38 9.94 30.83
CA VAL A 209 27.02 11.36 30.77
C VAL A 209 25.51 11.61 30.92
N LEU A 210 24.63 10.68 30.52
CA LEU A 210 23.18 10.80 30.77
C LEU A 210 22.84 10.97 32.26
N LEU A 211 23.66 10.40 33.13
CA LEU A 211 23.56 10.51 34.59
C LEU A 211 24.02 11.88 35.13
N SER A 212 24.69 12.70 34.33
CA SER A 212 24.95 14.11 34.62
C SER A 212 23.68 14.95 34.47
N GLN A 213 23.68 16.16 35.00
CA GLN A 213 22.73 17.21 34.58
C GLN A 213 23.39 18.15 33.55
N VAL A 214 24.63 18.57 33.79
CA VAL A 214 25.35 19.62 33.03
C VAL A 214 25.46 19.32 31.53
N HIS A 215 25.72 18.05 31.17
CA HIS A 215 25.95 17.65 29.77
C HIS A 215 24.82 16.77 29.21
N ARG A 216 23.70 16.62 29.94
CA ARG A 216 22.62 15.69 29.59
C ARG A 216 21.99 16.00 28.24
N LEU A 217 21.69 17.28 27.96
CA LEU A 217 21.10 17.72 26.71
C LEU A 217 21.97 17.36 25.51
N ARG A 218 23.27 17.67 25.57
CA ARG A 218 24.23 17.34 24.50
C ARG A 218 24.39 15.82 24.32
N ALA A 219 24.42 15.06 25.41
CA ALA A 219 24.51 13.60 25.33
C ALA A 219 23.24 12.97 24.73
N LEU A 220 22.05 13.48 25.05
CA LEU A 220 20.79 13.02 24.46
C LEU A 220 20.65 13.41 22.98
N ASP A 221 21.06 14.61 22.58
CA ASP A 221 21.11 15.04 21.16
C ASP A 221 22.04 14.13 20.35
N LEU A 222 23.27 13.92 20.81
CA LEU A 222 24.22 13.04 20.13
C LEU A 222 23.76 11.57 20.13
N LEU A 223 23.11 11.10 21.19
CA LEU A 223 22.49 9.77 21.22
C LEU A 223 21.34 9.67 20.20
N GLY A 224 20.48 10.68 20.10
CA GLY A 224 19.42 10.74 19.09
C GLY A 224 19.98 10.63 17.67
N ARG A 225 21.00 11.45 17.34
CA ARG A 225 21.70 11.41 16.04
C ARG A 225 22.35 10.04 15.77
N PHE A 226 22.87 9.37 16.79
CA PHE A 226 23.42 8.02 16.65
C PHE A 226 22.33 6.98 16.35
N LEU A 227 21.21 7.01 17.07
CA LEU A 227 20.08 6.11 16.84
C LEU A 227 19.39 6.34 15.48
N ASP A 228 19.46 7.56 14.94
CA ASP A 228 18.97 7.88 13.58
C ASP A 228 19.78 7.19 12.47
N LEU A 229 20.99 6.70 12.73
CA LEU A 229 21.79 5.97 11.72
C LEU A 229 21.19 4.61 11.31
N GLY A 230 20.15 4.15 12.01
CA GLY A 230 19.34 2.98 11.65
C GLY A 230 19.30 1.88 12.73
N PRO A 231 18.60 0.76 12.47
CA PRO A 231 18.30 -0.26 13.48
C PRO A 231 19.53 -0.89 14.14
N TRP A 232 20.64 -1.00 13.40
CA TRP A 232 21.91 -1.52 13.92
C TRP A 232 22.46 -0.66 15.06
N ALA A 233 22.30 0.67 15.00
CA ALA A 233 22.76 1.60 16.02
C ALA A 233 21.89 1.54 17.27
N VAL A 234 20.58 1.36 17.09
CA VAL A 234 19.62 1.11 18.18
C VAL A 234 19.98 -0.18 18.92
N SER A 235 20.17 -1.29 18.19
CA SER A 235 20.61 -2.56 18.76
C SER A 235 21.94 -2.42 19.52
N LEU A 236 22.91 -1.68 18.96
CA LEU A 236 24.19 -1.43 19.61
C LEU A 236 24.02 -0.64 20.91
N ALA A 237 23.21 0.42 20.93
CA ALA A 237 22.97 1.22 22.12
C ALA A 237 22.24 0.41 23.22
N LEU A 238 21.24 -0.40 22.86
CA LEU A 238 20.59 -1.33 23.79
C LEU A 238 21.62 -2.33 24.36
N SER A 239 22.56 -2.82 23.54
CA SER A 239 23.66 -3.71 23.98
C SER A 239 24.71 -3.04 24.88
N VAL A 240 24.75 -1.71 24.97
CA VAL A 240 25.53 -0.95 25.98
C VAL A 240 24.76 -0.84 27.30
N GLY A 241 23.43 -0.99 27.26
CA GLY A 241 22.53 -0.87 28.40
C GLY A 241 21.93 0.52 28.59
N ILE A 242 21.67 1.30 27.52
CA ILE A 242 21.06 2.64 27.67
C ILE A 242 19.64 2.61 28.26
N PHE A 243 18.93 1.49 28.11
CA PHE A 243 17.48 1.41 28.31
C PHE A 243 16.99 1.87 29.70
N PRO A 244 17.55 1.39 30.84
CA PRO A 244 17.08 1.81 32.17
C PRO A 244 17.31 3.30 32.45
N TYR A 245 18.32 3.90 31.81
CA TYR A 245 18.65 5.32 31.97
C TYR A 245 17.65 6.20 31.22
N VAL A 246 17.34 5.86 29.98
CA VAL A 246 16.35 6.60 29.17
C VAL A 246 14.93 6.41 29.73
N LEU A 247 14.59 5.23 30.25
CA LEU A 247 13.33 4.97 30.96
C LEU A 247 13.20 5.86 32.22
N LYS A 248 14.24 5.91 33.07
CA LYS A 248 14.25 6.76 34.26
C LYS A 248 14.16 8.26 33.93
N LEU A 249 14.66 8.70 32.77
CA LEU A 249 14.55 10.08 32.33
C LEU A 249 13.12 10.52 31.98
N LEU A 250 12.19 9.59 31.70
CA LEU A 250 10.75 9.91 31.52
C LEU A 250 10.10 10.46 32.80
N GLN A 251 10.68 10.22 33.97
CA GLN A 251 10.22 10.78 35.25
C GLN A 251 10.67 12.25 35.43
N SER A 252 11.44 12.82 34.50
CA SER A 252 11.92 14.20 34.56
C SER A 252 10.87 15.20 34.07
N SER A 253 10.67 16.28 34.85
CA SER A 253 9.77 17.39 34.51
C SER A 253 10.40 18.44 33.56
N ALA A 254 11.67 18.29 33.19
CA ALA A 254 12.38 19.27 32.36
C ALA A 254 11.88 19.27 30.90
N ARG A 255 11.22 20.36 30.48
CA ARG A 255 10.57 20.47 29.16
C ARG A 255 11.55 20.34 27.98
N GLU A 256 12.77 20.85 28.14
CA GLU A 256 13.88 20.75 27.18
C GLU A 256 14.26 19.31 26.81
N LEU A 257 13.95 18.32 27.66
CA LEU A 257 14.22 16.91 27.37
C LEU A 257 13.13 16.27 26.48
N ARG A 258 11.95 16.87 26.37
CA ARG A 258 10.79 16.27 25.68
C ARG A 258 11.07 15.91 24.21
N PRO A 259 11.59 16.82 23.35
CA PRO A 259 11.83 16.48 21.95
C PRO A 259 12.84 15.35 21.78
N LEU A 260 13.92 15.38 22.58
CA LEU A 260 15.01 14.41 22.53
C LEU A 260 14.57 13.02 23.02
N LEU A 261 13.85 12.95 24.15
CA LEU A 261 13.37 11.68 24.69
C LEU A 261 12.30 11.05 23.80
N VAL A 262 11.41 11.85 23.22
CA VAL A 262 10.43 11.38 22.22
C VAL A 262 11.13 10.81 20.99
N PHE A 263 12.14 11.51 20.46
CA PHE A 263 12.92 11.00 19.32
C PHE A 263 13.61 9.66 19.64
N ILE A 264 14.31 9.59 20.78
CA ILE A 264 15.01 8.37 21.22
C ILE A 264 14.03 7.20 21.39
N TRP A 265 12.88 7.42 22.04
CA TRP A 265 11.89 6.36 22.25
C TRP A 265 11.21 5.90 20.97
N ALA A 266 10.99 6.80 20.00
CA ALA A 266 10.51 6.41 18.68
C ALA A 266 11.52 5.50 17.96
N LYS A 267 12.83 5.81 18.04
CA LYS A 267 13.88 4.94 17.48
C LYS A 267 13.98 3.58 18.18
N ILE A 268 13.83 3.53 19.50
CA ILE A 268 13.84 2.27 20.27
C ILE A 268 12.63 1.40 19.88
N LEU A 269 11.41 1.94 19.94
CA LEU A 269 10.18 1.18 19.67
C LEU A 269 9.99 0.81 18.20
N ALA A 270 10.64 1.50 17.27
CA ALA A 270 10.68 1.10 15.86
C ALA A 270 11.57 -0.14 15.59
N VAL A 271 12.37 -0.58 16.56
CA VAL A 271 13.26 -1.75 16.47
C VAL A 271 12.85 -2.86 17.44
N ASP A 272 12.48 -2.49 18.67
CA ASP A 272 12.03 -3.44 19.69
C ASP A 272 10.72 -2.96 20.34
N SER A 273 9.60 -3.57 19.92
CA SER A 273 8.27 -3.29 20.46
C SER A 273 8.02 -3.94 21.83
N SER A 274 8.87 -4.87 22.30
CA SER A 274 8.66 -5.56 23.60
C SER A 274 8.79 -4.61 24.79
N CYS A 275 9.55 -3.52 24.61
CA CYS A 275 9.72 -2.41 25.54
C CYS A 275 8.40 -1.74 26.01
N GLN A 276 7.26 -2.02 25.37
CA GLN A 276 5.94 -1.54 25.81
C GLN A 276 5.59 -1.95 27.24
N ALA A 277 6.02 -3.13 27.70
CA ALA A 277 5.69 -3.64 29.03
C ALA A 277 6.31 -2.76 30.15
N ASP A 278 7.58 -2.42 30.02
CA ASP A 278 8.29 -1.56 30.99
C ASP A 278 7.77 -0.12 30.96
N LEU A 279 7.45 0.41 29.77
CA LEU A 279 6.85 1.74 29.60
C LEU A 279 5.48 1.89 30.28
N VAL A 280 4.67 0.83 30.31
CA VAL A 280 3.38 0.84 31.01
C VAL A 280 3.61 0.72 32.53
N LYS A 281 4.44 -0.24 32.94
CA LYS A 281 4.79 -0.51 34.35
C LYS A 281 5.34 0.72 35.08
N ASP A 282 6.28 1.45 34.48
CA ASP A 282 6.91 2.64 35.08
C ASP A 282 6.12 3.94 34.82
N ASN A 283 4.87 3.85 34.35
CA ASN A 283 3.99 4.97 33.99
C ASN A 283 4.51 5.90 32.87
N GLY A 284 5.49 5.45 32.07
CA GLY A 284 6.08 6.19 30.96
C GLY A 284 5.08 6.62 29.88
N HIS A 285 3.99 5.86 29.67
CA HIS A 285 2.89 6.23 28.77
C HIS A 285 2.30 7.64 29.06
N LYS A 286 2.25 8.06 30.34
CA LYS A 286 1.74 9.39 30.75
C LYS A 286 2.62 10.53 30.25
N TYR A 287 3.93 10.28 30.06
CA TYR A 287 4.85 11.25 29.49
C TYR A 287 4.45 11.61 28.05
N PHE A 288 4.24 10.59 27.21
CA PHE A 288 3.89 10.77 25.80
C PHE A 288 2.48 11.33 25.60
N LEU A 289 1.52 10.94 26.45
CA LEU A 289 0.20 11.60 26.53
C LEU A 289 0.33 13.11 26.79
N SER A 290 1.20 13.51 27.72
CA SER A 290 1.44 14.92 28.04
C SER A 290 2.18 15.70 26.93
N VAL A 291 2.87 15.01 26.03
CA VAL A 291 3.50 15.60 24.84
C VAL A 291 2.50 15.75 23.70
N LEU A 292 1.61 14.76 23.53
CA LEU A 292 0.55 14.80 22.49
C LEU A 292 -0.42 15.97 22.73
N ALA A 293 -0.81 16.19 23.99
CA ALA A 293 -1.69 17.29 24.39
C ALA A 293 -1.00 18.68 24.42
N ASP A 294 0.31 18.76 24.18
CA ASP A 294 1.06 20.02 24.21
C ASP A 294 1.04 20.73 22.84
N SER A 295 0.16 21.71 22.68
CA SER A 295 0.00 22.47 21.42
C SER A 295 1.27 23.25 21.01
N TYR A 296 2.22 23.47 21.91
CA TYR A 296 3.50 24.11 21.58
C TYR A 296 4.53 23.14 20.99
N MET A 297 4.27 21.83 21.04
CA MET A 297 5.16 20.81 20.49
C MET A 297 5.04 20.76 18.95
N PRO A 298 6.15 20.82 18.19
CA PRO A 298 6.13 20.65 16.74
C PRO A 298 5.42 19.36 16.31
N ALA A 299 4.70 19.42 15.19
CA ALA A 299 3.88 18.32 14.69
C ALA A 299 4.67 17.02 14.46
N GLU A 300 5.94 17.13 14.05
CA GLU A 300 6.87 16.00 13.89
C GLU A 300 7.09 15.22 15.19
N HIS A 301 7.33 15.93 16.30
CA HIS A 301 7.48 15.32 17.62
C HIS A 301 6.14 14.83 18.20
N ARG A 302 5.02 15.52 17.92
CA ARG A 302 3.68 14.99 18.24
C ARG A 302 3.43 13.67 17.49
N THR A 303 3.82 13.57 16.21
CA THR A 303 3.71 12.35 15.39
C THR A 303 4.53 11.20 16.00
N MET A 304 5.77 11.47 16.41
CA MET A 304 6.59 10.48 17.13
C MET A 304 5.96 10.05 18.46
N ALA A 305 5.37 10.97 19.22
CA ALA A 305 4.66 10.64 20.46
C ALA A 305 3.41 9.77 20.22
N VAL A 306 2.64 10.04 19.16
CA VAL A 306 1.51 9.20 18.74
C VAL A 306 1.98 7.82 18.27
N PHE A 307 3.09 7.74 17.52
CA PHE A 307 3.69 6.46 17.13
C PHE A 307 4.07 5.62 18.36
N ILE A 308 4.75 6.23 19.35
CA ILE A 308 5.10 5.59 20.62
C ILE A 308 3.84 5.05 21.32
N LEU A 309 2.79 5.86 21.44
CA LEU A 309 1.51 5.46 22.02
C LEU A 309 0.84 4.33 21.21
N ALA A 310 0.87 4.40 19.88
CA ALA A 310 0.36 3.38 18.97
C ALA A 310 1.14 2.06 19.04
N VAL A 311 2.42 2.07 19.45
CA VAL A 311 3.18 0.85 19.77
C VAL A 311 2.79 0.35 21.16
N ILE A 312 2.70 1.22 22.19
CA ILE A 312 2.35 0.83 23.56
C ILE A 312 0.99 0.10 23.67
N VAL A 313 0.02 0.46 22.83
CA VAL A 313 -1.32 -0.16 22.81
C VAL A 313 -1.44 -1.33 21.81
N ASN A 314 -0.37 -1.70 21.11
CA ASN A 314 -0.41 -2.67 20.02
C ASN A 314 -0.54 -4.12 20.54
N ASN A 315 -1.74 -4.70 20.45
CA ASN A 315 -2.05 -6.04 20.95
C ASN A 315 -1.64 -6.26 22.43
N TYR A 316 -1.73 -5.21 23.25
CA TYR A 316 -1.35 -5.24 24.67
C TYR A 316 -2.41 -4.60 25.56
N THR A 317 -3.26 -5.43 26.17
CA THR A 317 -4.45 -5.00 26.93
C THR A 317 -4.11 -4.10 28.11
N THR A 318 -3.06 -4.41 28.89
CA THR A 318 -2.62 -3.55 30.00
C THR A 318 -2.18 -2.15 29.50
N GLY A 319 -1.62 -2.06 28.29
CA GLY A 319 -1.30 -0.79 27.64
C GLY A 319 -2.54 -0.05 27.16
N GLN A 320 -3.50 -0.75 26.55
CA GLN A 320 -4.81 -0.20 26.15
C GLN A 320 -5.58 0.37 27.36
N GLU A 321 -5.69 -0.39 28.46
CA GLU A 321 -6.33 0.03 29.72
C GLU A 321 -5.67 1.28 30.30
N ALA A 322 -4.34 1.29 30.44
CA ALA A 322 -3.60 2.41 31.00
C ALA A 322 -3.72 3.68 30.14
N CYS A 323 -3.69 3.55 28.81
CA CYS A 323 -3.85 4.67 27.89
C CYS A 323 -5.31 5.16 27.79
N LEU A 324 -6.29 4.28 27.95
CA LEU A 324 -7.71 4.64 28.04
C LEU A 324 -7.99 5.48 29.29
N GLN A 325 -7.47 5.07 30.46
CA GLN A 325 -7.50 5.86 31.70
C GLN A 325 -6.73 7.19 31.57
N GLY A 326 -5.75 7.26 30.66
CA GLY A 326 -5.00 8.46 30.31
C GLY A 326 -5.69 9.37 29.28
N ASN A 327 -6.96 9.15 28.94
CA ASN A 327 -7.74 9.90 27.95
C ASN A 327 -7.13 9.94 26.54
N LEU A 328 -6.43 8.88 26.11
CA LEU A 328 -5.80 8.81 24.78
C LEU A 328 -6.79 9.07 23.64
N ILE A 329 -8.03 8.56 23.73
CA ILE A 329 -9.05 8.73 22.67
C ILE A 329 -9.39 10.21 22.46
N ALA A 330 -9.73 10.94 23.53
CA ALA A 330 -10.05 12.36 23.44
C ALA A 330 -8.86 13.17 22.88
N ASN A 331 -7.66 12.95 23.42
CA ASN A 331 -6.44 13.63 22.97
C ASN A 331 -6.17 13.37 21.47
N CYS A 332 -6.34 12.13 20.99
CA CYS A 332 -6.19 11.79 19.58
C CYS A 332 -7.25 12.45 18.70
N LEU A 333 -8.52 12.46 19.12
CA LEU A 333 -9.62 13.05 18.34
C LEU A 333 -9.48 14.57 18.14
N GLU A 334 -8.83 15.28 19.06
CA GLU A 334 -8.48 16.70 18.89
C GLU A 334 -7.45 16.94 17.78
N GLN A 335 -6.47 16.02 17.62
CA GLN A 335 -5.40 16.14 16.63
C GLN A 335 -5.80 15.69 15.21
N LEU A 336 -7.01 15.15 15.04
CA LEU A 336 -7.46 14.55 13.78
C LEU A 336 -7.54 15.56 12.61
N SER A 337 -7.64 16.85 12.91
CA SER A 337 -7.71 17.95 11.94
C SER A 337 -6.39 18.71 11.73
N ASP A 338 -5.28 18.23 12.31
CA ASP A 338 -3.97 18.90 12.18
C ASP A 338 -3.49 18.94 10.71
N PRO A 339 -2.87 20.04 10.23
CA PRO A 339 -2.36 20.14 8.86
C PRO A 339 -1.34 19.06 8.47
N HIS A 340 -0.60 18.47 9.42
CA HIS A 340 0.46 17.51 9.15
C HIS A 340 -0.07 16.11 8.80
N PRO A 341 0.17 15.57 7.58
CA PRO A 341 -0.44 14.32 7.14
C PRO A 341 0.01 13.10 7.95
N LEU A 342 1.32 12.95 8.24
CA LEU A 342 1.80 11.84 9.11
C LEU A 342 1.18 11.87 10.51
N LEU A 343 0.82 13.04 11.05
CA LEU A 343 0.15 13.11 12.35
C LEU A 343 -1.28 12.56 12.25
N ARG A 344 -2.06 13.00 11.25
CA ARG A 344 -3.41 12.46 11.01
C ARG A 344 -3.40 10.94 10.77
N GLN A 345 -2.45 10.45 9.98
CA GLN A 345 -2.22 9.01 9.74
C GLN A 345 -1.97 8.26 11.05
N TRP A 346 -0.99 8.69 11.85
CA TRP A 346 -0.64 7.98 13.08
C TRP A 346 -1.69 8.11 14.18
N VAL A 347 -2.42 9.23 14.24
CA VAL A 347 -3.58 9.41 15.14
C VAL A 347 -4.67 8.40 14.81
N ALA A 348 -4.99 8.20 13.52
CA ALA A 348 -5.94 7.19 13.10
C ALA A 348 -5.44 5.76 13.40
N ILE A 349 -4.17 5.43 13.16
CA ILE A 349 -3.58 4.12 13.53
C ILE A 349 -3.63 3.90 15.06
N CYS A 350 -3.33 4.92 15.86
CA CYS A 350 -3.34 4.85 17.33
C CYS A 350 -4.76 4.59 17.86
N LEU A 351 -5.75 5.29 17.32
CA LEU A 351 -7.17 5.03 17.59
C LEU A 351 -7.58 3.62 17.13
N GLY A 352 -7.17 3.20 15.94
CA GLY A 352 -7.45 1.85 15.43
C GLY A 352 -6.91 0.74 16.33
N ARG A 353 -5.75 0.93 16.96
CA ARG A 353 -5.13 -0.04 17.88
C ARG A 353 -5.66 0.03 19.32
N ILE A 354 -6.07 1.20 19.84
CA ILE A 354 -6.51 1.29 21.25
C ILE A 354 -7.80 0.49 21.50
N TRP A 355 -8.73 0.45 20.54
CA TRP A 355 -9.96 -0.33 20.66
C TRP A 355 -9.89 -1.74 20.07
N GLN A 356 -8.81 -2.09 19.35
CA GLN A 356 -8.65 -3.40 18.72
C GLN A 356 -8.75 -4.53 19.75
N ASN A 357 -9.74 -5.41 19.57
CA ASN A 357 -10.14 -6.48 20.49
C ASN A 357 -10.44 -5.99 21.94
N PHE A 358 -10.86 -4.73 22.12
CA PHE A 358 -11.03 -4.10 23.44
C PHE A 358 -12.27 -3.19 23.53
N ASP A 359 -13.41 -3.81 23.85
CA ASP A 359 -14.74 -3.19 23.92
C ASP A 359 -14.86 -1.94 24.82
N PRO A 360 -14.19 -1.81 26.00
CA PRO A 360 -14.24 -0.60 26.81
C PRO A 360 -13.75 0.66 26.08
N ALA A 361 -12.72 0.53 25.23
CA ALA A 361 -12.23 1.61 24.39
C ALA A 361 -13.16 1.88 23.19
N ARG A 362 -13.76 0.84 22.59
CA ARG A 362 -14.80 0.98 21.56
C ARG A 362 -15.96 1.83 22.08
N TRP A 363 -16.53 1.49 23.24
CA TRP A 363 -17.63 2.24 23.85
C TRP A 363 -17.25 3.65 24.28
N CYS A 364 -16.00 3.87 24.72
CA CYS A 364 -15.47 5.22 24.92
C CYS A 364 -15.49 6.03 23.61
N GLY A 365 -15.01 5.46 22.52
CA GLY A 365 -15.06 6.07 21.18
C GLY A 365 -16.48 6.29 20.64
N VAL A 366 -17.47 5.48 21.03
CA VAL A 366 -18.89 5.75 20.71
C VAL A 366 -19.37 7.04 21.38
N ARG A 367 -19.10 7.23 22.69
CA ARG A 367 -19.53 8.44 23.41
C ARG A 367 -18.88 9.72 22.88
N ASP A 368 -17.64 9.63 22.39
CA ASP A 368 -16.85 10.76 21.91
C ASP A 368 -17.05 11.04 20.40
N SER A 369 -18.01 10.34 19.74
CA SER A 369 -18.28 10.38 18.29
C SER A 369 -17.04 10.12 17.42
N ALA A 370 -16.18 9.18 17.84
CA ALA A 370 -14.91 8.88 17.16
C ALA A 370 -15.11 8.46 15.69
N HIS A 371 -16.11 7.62 15.43
CA HIS A 371 -16.43 7.11 14.09
C HIS A 371 -16.92 8.23 13.16
N GLU A 372 -17.75 9.16 13.63
CA GLU A 372 -18.21 10.32 12.85
C GLU A 372 -17.05 11.26 12.51
N LYS A 373 -16.15 11.52 13.46
CA LYS A 373 -14.94 12.33 13.24
C LYS A 373 -14.00 11.67 12.21
N LEU A 374 -13.81 10.35 12.28
CA LEU A 374 -12.99 9.59 11.33
C LEU A 374 -13.53 9.61 9.89
N TYR A 375 -14.83 9.81 9.66
CA TYR A 375 -15.37 9.93 8.31
C TYR A 375 -14.79 11.12 7.53
N THR A 376 -14.32 12.17 8.21
CA THR A 376 -13.65 13.31 7.54
C THR A 376 -12.37 12.87 6.81
N LEU A 377 -11.59 11.98 7.43
CA LEU A 377 -10.33 11.46 6.88
C LEU A 377 -10.52 10.51 5.69
N LEU A 378 -11.72 9.95 5.48
CA LEU A 378 -12.02 9.14 4.30
C LEU A 378 -11.98 9.94 2.99
N SER A 379 -11.94 11.28 3.08
CA SER A 379 -11.80 12.21 1.94
C SER A 379 -10.47 12.98 1.93
N ASP A 380 -9.49 12.58 2.75
CA ASP A 380 -8.19 13.23 2.84
C ASP A 380 -7.44 13.17 1.50
N PRO A 381 -6.74 14.25 1.06
CA PRO A 381 -5.90 14.22 -0.14
C PRO A 381 -4.85 13.11 -0.14
N ILE A 382 -4.35 12.69 1.04
CA ILE A 382 -3.25 11.73 1.16
C ILE A 382 -3.79 10.30 1.33
N PRO A 383 -3.46 9.34 0.43
CA PRO A 383 -4.00 7.98 0.47
C PRO A 383 -3.61 7.22 1.75
N GLU A 384 -2.43 7.47 2.34
CA GLU A 384 -2.03 6.87 3.62
C GLU A 384 -2.94 7.29 4.78
N VAL A 385 -3.45 8.52 4.77
CA VAL A 385 -4.39 9.02 5.80
C VAL A 385 -5.77 8.40 5.59
N ARG A 386 -6.25 8.31 4.34
CA ARG A 386 -7.50 7.58 4.02
C ARG A 386 -7.40 6.12 4.46
N CYS A 387 -6.28 5.46 4.16
CA CYS A 387 -6.02 4.08 4.52
C CYS A 387 -5.99 3.87 6.04
N ALA A 388 -5.31 4.75 6.79
CA ALA A 388 -5.29 4.70 8.26
C ALA A 388 -6.69 4.90 8.89
N ALA A 389 -7.54 5.74 8.28
CA ALA A 389 -8.93 5.90 8.70
C ALA A 389 -9.79 4.66 8.41
N VAL A 390 -9.60 4.01 7.26
CA VAL A 390 -10.23 2.72 6.92
C VAL A 390 -9.80 1.62 7.90
N PHE A 391 -8.52 1.52 8.23
CA PHE A 391 -8.01 0.62 9.27
C PHE A 391 -8.72 0.87 10.62
N ALA A 392 -8.76 2.13 11.08
CA ALA A 392 -9.36 2.47 12.37
C ALA A 392 -10.86 2.14 12.45
N LEU A 393 -11.62 2.47 11.41
CA LEU A 393 -13.04 2.12 11.31
C LEU A 393 -13.24 0.60 11.14
N GLY A 394 -12.35 -0.08 10.44
CA GLY A 394 -12.36 -1.54 10.27
C GLY A 394 -12.10 -2.29 11.57
N THR A 395 -11.17 -1.83 12.42
CA THR A 395 -10.98 -2.41 13.76
C THR A 395 -12.10 -1.99 14.72
N PHE A 396 -12.76 -0.85 14.52
CA PHE A 396 -13.89 -0.41 15.36
C PHE A 396 -15.11 -1.36 15.25
N VAL A 397 -15.33 -1.93 14.06
CA VAL A 397 -16.39 -2.92 13.79
C VAL A 397 -16.01 -4.33 14.26
N GLY A 398 -14.73 -4.68 14.25
CA GLY A 398 -14.26 -6.05 14.50
C GLY A 398 -14.52 -6.60 15.90
N ASN A 399 -14.75 -5.74 16.90
CA ASN A 399 -14.78 -6.11 18.32
C ASN A 399 -16.22 -6.09 18.85
N SER A 400 -17.02 -7.11 18.50
CA SER A 400 -18.38 -7.27 19.02
C SER A 400 -18.56 -8.63 19.68
N ALA A 401 -18.00 -8.78 20.88
CA ALA A 401 -18.37 -9.89 21.77
C ALA A 401 -19.84 -9.75 22.18
N GLU A 402 -20.28 -8.53 22.53
CA GLU A 402 -21.67 -8.23 22.85
C GLU A 402 -22.47 -7.75 21.62
N ARG A 403 -23.48 -8.53 21.23
CA ARG A 403 -24.39 -8.18 20.12
C ARG A 403 -25.60 -7.40 20.63
N THR A 404 -25.40 -6.12 20.88
CA THR A 404 -26.51 -5.20 21.13
C THR A 404 -27.09 -4.64 19.83
N ASP A 405 -28.36 -4.21 19.86
CA ASP A 405 -28.94 -3.44 18.74
C ASP A 405 -28.16 -2.11 18.51
N HIS A 406 -27.42 -1.62 19.52
CA HIS A 406 -26.72 -0.35 19.46
C HIS A 406 -25.41 -0.45 18.68
N SER A 407 -24.57 -1.44 18.99
CA SER A 407 -23.37 -1.76 18.19
C SER A 407 -23.77 -2.03 16.75
N THR A 408 -24.79 -2.86 16.53
CA THR A 408 -25.29 -3.19 15.18
C THR A 408 -25.67 -1.96 14.34
N THR A 409 -26.33 -0.96 14.92
CA THR A 409 -26.68 0.28 14.19
C THR A 409 -25.43 1.06 13.77
N ILE A 410 -24.42 1.11 14.65
CA ILE A 410 -23.16 1.82 14.38
C ILE A 410 -22.35 1.07 13.32
N ASP A 411 -22.30 -0.26 13.40
CA ASP A 411 -21.57 -1.11 12.45
C ASP A 411 -22.18 -1.03 11.04
N HIS A 412 -23.51 -0.94 10.91
CA HIS A 412 -24.17 -0.66 9.63
C HIS A 412 -23.81 0.72 9.07
N ASN A 413 -23.76 1.76 9.91
CA ASN A 413 -23.36 3.11 9.48
C ASN A 413 -21.90 3.15 9.00
N VAL A 414 -20.97 2.56 9.78
CA VAL A 414 -19.55 2.49 9.44
C VAL A 414 -19.34 1.69 8.15
N ALA A 415 -19.99 0.53 8.00
CA ALA A 415 -19.92 -0.28 6.80
C ALA A 415 -20.37 0.49 5.54
N MET A 416 -21.45 1.26 5.64
CA MET A 416 -21.97 2.06 4.53
C MET A 416 -21.10 3.28 4.19
N MET A 417 -20.35 3.84 5.14
CA MET A 417 -19.35 4.87 4.86
C MET A 417 -18.11 4.27 4.18
N LEU A 418 -17.61 3.13 4.69
CA LEU A 418 -16.47 2.41 4.08
C LEU A 418 -16.75 1.96 2.65
N ALA A 419 -17.98 1.52 2.36
CA ALA A 419 -18.42 1.12 1.02
C ALA A 419 -18.24 2.20 -0.07
N GLN A 420 -18.11 3.47 0.29
CA GLN A 420 -17.93 4.58 -0.66
C GLN A 420 -16.52 4.59 -1.29
N LEU A 421 -15.51 4.03 -0.62
CA LEU A 421 -14.10 4.02 -1.05
C LEU A 421 -13.77 2.91 -2.07
N ILE A 422 -14.79 2.18 -2.55
CA ILE A 422 -14.63 1.18 -3.62
C ILE A 422 -14.02 1.75 -4.91
N ASN A 423 -14.28 3.03 -5.21
CA ASN A 423 -13.71 3.72 -6.38
C ASN A 423 -12.52 4.63 -6.02
N ASP A 424 -11.80 4.34 -4.93
CA ASP A 424 -10.54 5.03 -4.61
C ASP A 424 -9.47 4.65 -5.65
N GLY A 425 -8.64 5.62 -6.08
CA GLY A 425 -7.54 5.33 -7.00
C GLY A 425 -6.49 4.43 -6.35
N SER A 426 -6.31 4.53 -5.03
CA SER A 426 -5.22 3.85 -4.35
C SER A 426 -5.50 2.37 -4.06
N PRO A 427 -4.66 1.44 -4.55
CA PRO A 427 -4.79 0.03 -4.22
C PRO A 427 -4.50 -0.25 -2.74
N VAL A 428 -3.71 0.61 -2.07
CA VAL A 428 -3.42 0.50 -0.64
C VAL A 428 -4.70 0.72 0.19
N VAL A 429 -5.47 1.77 -0.14
CA VAL A 429 -6.78 2.06 0.49
C VAL A 429 -7.78 0.93 0.20
N ARG A 430 -7.88 0.47 -1.04
CA ARG A 430 -8.78 -0.63 -1.42
C ARG A 430 -8.42 -1.97 -0.75
N LYS A 431 -7.12 -2.25 -0.56
CA LYS A 431 -6.65 -3.45 0.16
C LYS A 431 -7.05 -3.43 1.64
N GLU A 432 -6.90 -2.28 2.30
CA GLU A 432 -7.37 -2.09 3.68
C GLU A 432 -8.90 -2.15 3.78
N LEU A 433 -9.62 -1.63 2.77
CA LEU A 433 -11.08 -1.71 2.70
C LEU A 433 -11.56 -3.17 2.68
N VAL A 434 -10.90 -4.06 1.93
CA VAL A 434 -11.22 -5.51 1.95
C VAL A 434 -11.03 -6.09 3.35
N VAL A 435 -9.95 -5.72 4.07
CA VAL A 435 -9.72 -6.18 5.46
C VAL A 435 -10.79 -5.66 6.40
N ALA A 436 -11.08 -4.35 6.37
CA ALA A 436 -12.11 -3.73 7.18
C ALA A 436 -13.50 -4.37 6.97
N LEU A 437 -13.87 -4.65 5.71
CA LEU A 437 -15.11 -5.37 5.39
C LEU A 437 -15.05 -6.85 5.78
N SER A 438 -13.87 -7.48 5.79
CA SER A 438 -13.72 -8.87 6.26
C SER A 438 -14.08 -9.03 7.75
N HIS A 439 -13.76 -8.04 8.59
CA HIS A 439 -14.18 -8.04 10.00
C HIS A 439 -15.71 -8.01 10.15
N LEU A 440 -16.40 -7.15 9.37
CA LEU A 440 -17.86 -7.11 9.33
C LEU A 440 -18.45 -8.45 8.84
N VAL A 441 -17.82 -9.07 7.83
CA VAL A 441 -18.24 -10.35 7.27
C VAL A 441 -18.11 -11.50 8.28
N VAL A 442 -17.03 -11.53 9.07
CA VAL A 442 -16.85 -12.49 10.17
C VAL A 442 -17.90 -12.27 11.26
N GLN A 443 -18.17 -11.02 11.64
CA GLN A 443 -19.17 -10.71 12.69
C GLN A 443 -20.61 -11.06 12.26
N TYR A 444 -20.98 -10.82 11.00
CA TYR A 444 -22.33 -11.06 10.48
C TYR A 444 -22.42 -12.28 9.52
N GLU A 445 -21.63 -13.33 9.80
CA GLU A 445 -21.47 -14.51 8.94
C GLU A 445 -22.80 -15.14 8.50
N SER A 446 -23.78 -15.27 9.40
CA SER A 446 -25.10 -15.84 9.09
C SER A 446 -25.87 -15.01 8.05
N ASN A 447 -25.79 -13.68 8.13
CA ASN A 447 -26.40 -12.77 7.17
C ASN A 447 -25.71 -12.89 5.80
N PHE A 448 -24.38 -12.88 5.78
CA PHE A 448 -23.61 -13.03 4.53
C PHE A 448 -23.74 -14.42 3.89
N CYS A 449 -23.86 -15.50 4.67
CA CYS A 449 -24.18 -16.82 4.12
C CYS A 449 -25.53 -16.84 3.39
N THR A 450 -26.53 -16.12 3.92
CA THR A 450 -27.85 -15.99 3.27
C THR A 450 -27.73 -15.28 1.91
N VAL A 451 -26.98 -14.17 1.87
CA VAL A 451 -26.74 -13.40 0.63
C VAL A 451 -25.91 -14.19 -0.38
N ALA A 452 -24.92 -14.96 0.08
CA ALA A 452 -24.08 -15.80 -0.78
C ALA A 452 -24.87 -16.93 -1.45
N LEU A 453 -25.78 -17.60 -0.72
CA LEU A 453 -26.66 -18.61 -1.32
C LEU A 453 -27.60 -18.01 -2.38
N GLN A 454 -28.21 -16.85 -2.10
CA GLN A 454 -29.03 -16.13 -3.09
C GLN A 454 -28.24 -15.79 -4.35
N PHE A 455 -26.99 -15.32 -4.21
CA PHE A 455 -26.10 -15.03 -5.35
C PHE A 455 -25.78 -16.30 -6.18
N ILE A 456 -25.46 -17.42 -5.52
CA ILE A 456 -25.16 -18.70 -6.19
C ILE A 456 -26.41 -19.30 -6.86
N GLU A 457 -27.61 -19.09 -6.30
CA GLU A 457 -28.88 -19.47 -6.93
C GLU A 457 -29.20 -18.57 -8.13
N GLU A 458 -28.96 -17.26 -8.04
CA GLU A 458 -29.15 -16.33 -9.16
C GLU A 458 -28.16 -16.60 -10.31
N GLU A 459 -26.89 -16.93 -10.02
CA GLU A 459 -25.90 -17.30 -11.04
C GLU A 459 -26.36 -18.48 -11.91
N LYS A 460 -26.95 -19.51 -11.30
CA LYS A 460 -27.47 -20.70 -12.01
C LYS A 460 -28.54 -20.33 -13.04
N ASN A 461 -29.35 -19.30 -12.76
CA ASN A 461 -30.39 -18.79 -13.66
C ASN A 461 -29.79 -18.06 -14.89
N TYR A 462 -28.54 -17.58 -14.80
CA TYR A 462 -27.78 -16.98 -15.91
C TYR A 462 -26.81 -17.96 -16.58
N SER A 463 -27.05 -19.28 -16.47
CA SER A 463 -26.29 -20.28 -17.21
C SER A 463 -26.42 -20.11 -18.73
N VAL A 464 -25.31 -20.36 -19.44
CA VAL A 464 -25.22 -20.14 -20.90
C VAL A 464 -26.06 -21.21 -21.63
N PRO A 465 -26.80 -20.88 -22.70
CA PRO A 465 -27.30 -21.90 -23.61
C PRO A 465 -26.13 -22.64 -24.23
N SER A 466 -25.90 -23.90 -23.85
CA SER A 466 -24.92 -24.76 -24.51
C SER A 466 -25.16 -24.76 -26.03
N PRO A 467 -24.11 -24.73 -26.87
CA PRO A 467 -24.24 -24.85 -28.32
C PRO A 467 -24.53 -26.31 -28.73
N ALA A 468 -25.61 -26.88 -28.19
CA ALA A 468 -26.20 -28.16 -28.54
C ALA A 468 -27.68 -28.16 -28.13
N ASN A 469 -28.55 -28.62 -29.03
CA ASN A 469 -29.99 -28.87 -28.84
C ASN A 469 -30.94 -27.65 -28.81
N THR A 470 -30.94 -26.85 -29.88
CA THR A 470 -32.22 -26.33 -30.44
C THR A 470 -32.65 -27.21 -31.61
N ALA A 471 -33.31 -28.33 -31.29
CA ALA A 471 -34.10 -29.07 -32.26
C ALA A 471 -35.51 -28.46 -32.29
N GLU A 472 -35.85 -27.76 -33.37
CA GLU A 472 -37.23 -27.31 -33.60
C GLU A 472 -38.15 -28.53 -33.82
N PRO A 473 -39.41 -28.51 -33.34
CA PRO A 473 -40.39 -29.53 -33.66
C PRO A 473 -40.79 -29.40 -35.14
N GLY A 474 -40.29 -30.30 -35.97
CA GLY A 474 -40.46 -30.24 -37.42
C GLY A 474 -41.88 -30.52 -37.90
N ASN A 475 -42.24 -29.91 -39.04
CA ASN A 475 -43.41 -30.27 -39.83
C ASN A 475 -42.95 -30.99 -41.12
N VAL A 476 -43.72 -31.98 -41.57
CA VAL A 476 -43.26 -33.04 -42.50
C VAL A 476 -43.61 -32.76 -43.96
N THR A 477 -42.71 -33.03 -44.93
CA THR A 477 -42.98 -33.71 -46.24
C THR A 477 -41.68 -33.85 -47.09
N PRO A 478 -41.60 -34.77 -48.10
CA PRO A 478 -40.33 -35.43 -48.44
C PRO A 478 -39.79 -35.34 -49.89
N GLY A 479 -38.46 -35.47 -50.02
CA GLY A 479 -37.79 -36.32 -51.04
C GLY A 479 -37.35 -35.73 -52.38
N ARG A 480 -36.02 -35.69 -52.64
CA ARG A 480 -35.33 -36.60 -53.61
C ARG A 480 -33.80 -36.40 -53.71
N ASP A 481 -33.12 -37.54 -53.85
CA ASP A 481 -31.88 -37.86 -54.58
C ASP A 481 -30.49 -37.20 -54.27
N SER A 482 -29.62 -38.11 -53.79
CA SER A 482 -28.15 -38.15 -53.50
C SER A 482 -27.17 -37.71 -54.62
N PRO A 483 -25.83 -37.50 -54.38
CA PRO A 483 -24.96 -38.38 -53.56
C PRO A 483 -23.80 -37.81 -52.69
N ALA A 484 -23.71 -38.38 -51.48
CA ALA A 484 -22.55 -38.89 -50.73
C ALA A 484 -21.12 -38.28 -50.85
N ILE A 485 -20.64 -37.69 -49.74
CA ILE A 485 -19.36 -38.01 -49.08
C ILE A 485 -19.61 -38.17 -47.55
N PRO A 486 -18.94 -39.09 -46.82
CA PRO A 486 -19.38 -39.52 -45.48
C PRO A 486 -18.76 -38.79 -44.29
N ARG A 487 -19.31 -39.13 -43.12
CA ARG A 487 -19.19 -38.53 -41.78
C ARG A 487 -18.09 -39.13 -40.89
N LEU A 488 -17.68 -38.34 -39.89
CA LEU A 488 -17.31 -38.71 -38.49
C LEU A 488 -16.03 -39.54 -38.22
N ARG A 489 -15.14 -39.01 -37.36
CA ARG A 489 -14.98 -39.34 -35.91
C ARG A 489 -13.60 -38.86 -35.38
N PRO A 490 -13.52 -38.21 -34.21
CA PRO A 490 -12.27 -38.07 -33.47
C PRO A 490 -12.23 -39.06 -32.28
N VAL A 491 -11.29 -40.02 -32.30
CA VAL A 491 -10.85 -40.76 -31.12
C VAL A 491 -9.33 -40.93 -31.17
N ASN A 492 -8.70 -40.62 -30.04
CA ASN A 492 -7.29 -40.75 -29.64
C ASN A 492 -6.37 -41.71 -30.42
N SER A 493 -5.12 -41.30 -30.59
CA SER A 493 -3.98 -42.22 -30.41
C SER A 493 -2.66 -41.47 -30.11
N TYR A 494 -1.87 -42.02 -29.18
CA TYR A 494 -0.47 -41.68 -28.96
C TYR A 494 0.42 -42.52 -29.90
N THR A 495 1.52 -41.93 -30.39
CA THR A 495 2.80 -42.56 -30.81
C THR A 495 2.78 -43.81 -31.72
N ASN A 496 3.45 -43.75 -32.89
CA ASN A 496 4.82 -44.32 -33.03
C ASN A 496 5.51 -44.22 -34.43
N ILE A 497 6.85 -44.16 -34.39
CA ILE A 497 7.86 -44.76 -35.31
C ILE A 497 8.25 -44.12 -36.68
N ARG A 498 9.44 -43.48 -36.66
CA ARG A 498 10.69 -43.64 -37.47
C ARG A 498 10.77 -43.51 -39.03
N ALA A 499 11.91 -42.87 -39.38
CA ALA A 499 12.83 -43.11 -40.52
C ALA A 499 12.50 -42.46 -41.89
N ALA A 500 13.46 -42.00 -42.72
CA ALA A 500 14.94 -42.16 -42.66
C ALA A 500 15.73 -40.97 -43.29
N THR A 501 17.07 -40.98 -43.11
CA THR A 501 18.13 -40.28 -43.90
C THR A 501 18.21 -38.72 -43.84
N THR A 502 19.37 -38.06 -43.70
CA THR A 502 20.79 -38.51 -43.63
C THR A 502 21.73 -37.52 -42.92
N ALA A 503 22.65 -38.07 -42.11
CA ALA A 503 24.03 -37.63 -41.80
C ALA A 503 24.42 -36.14 -41.61
N ARG A 504 24.98 -35.81 -40.43
CA ARG A 504 26.46 -35.74 -40.26
C ARG A 504 26.91 -35.83 -38.78
N LEU A 505 28.19 -36.17 -38.59
CA LEU A 505 28.83 -36.60 -37.35
C LEU A 505 29.28 -35.45 -36.43
N ASN A 506 29.28 -35.69 -35.11
CA ASN A 506 30.57 -35.85 -34.38
C ASN A 506 30.41 -36.56 -33.03
N LYS A 507 31.45 -37.32 -32.64
CA LYS A 507 31.58 -38.04 -31.36
C LYS A 507 32.28 -37.15 -30.32
N SER A 508 31.89 -37.29 -29.05
CA SER A 508 32.77 -37.75 -27.95
C SER A 508 32.11 -37.50 -26.59
N LEU A 509 32.09 -38.52 -25.72
CA LEU A 509 32.35 -38.40 -24.29
C LEU A 509 32.40 -39.81 -23.66
N GLN A 510 33.43 -40.07 -22.86
CA GLN A 510 33.52 -41.24 -21.99
C GLN A 510 34.33 -40.91 -20.74
N ASN A 511 33.80 -41.34 -19.59
CA ASN A 511 34.49 -41.79 -18.37
C ASN A 511 35.14 -40.82 -17.35
N LEU A 512 34.49 -40.79 -16.17
CA LEU A 512 34.98 -41.23 -14.83
C LEU A 512 35.80 -40.31 -13.87
N ASN A 513 35.35 -40.40 -12.60
CA ASN A 513 36.06 -40.38 -11.29
C ASN A 513 36.42 -39.08 -10.52
N LEU A 514 35.70 -38.91 -9.38
CA LEU A 514 36.16 -38.81 -7.97
C LEU A 514 37.47 -38.07 -7.61
N ASN A 515 37.40 -37.04 -6.74
CA ASN A 515 37.81 -37.12 -5.31
C ASN A 515 37.43 -35.86 -4.46
N GLU A 516 37.71 -35.91 -3.15
CA GLU A 516 37.20 -35.07 -2.04
C GLU A 516 37.98 -33.75 -1.75
N GLU A 517 37.31 -32.72 -1.17
CA GLU A 517 37.46 -32.27 0.24
C GLU A 517 36.89 -30.84 0.54
N GLY A 518 36.26 -30.67 1.72
CA GLY A 518 36.37 -29.45 2.57
C GLY A 518 35.44 -28.22 2.39
N GLY A 519 34.42 -28.05 3.26
CA GLY A 519 33.75 -26.75 3.48
C GLY A 519 32.46 -26.77 4.35
N PRO A 520 32.32 -25.92 5.40
CA PRO A 520 31.11 -25.83 6.25
C PRO A 520 30.01 -24.89 5.68
N PRO A 521 28.78 -24.87 6.23
CA PRO A 521 27.58 -24.64 5.41
C PRO A 521 27.24 -23.17 5.12
N ALA A 522 26.95 -22.89 3.85
CA ALA A 522 26.33 -21.64 3.42
C ALA A 522 24.80 -21.80 3.34
N PHE A 523 24.07 -20.73 3.71
CA PHE A 523 22.61 -20.65 3.61
C PHE A 523 22.15 -20.70 2.15
N SER A 524 21.24 -21.61 1.82
CA SER A 524 20.55 -21.64 0.53
C SER A 524 19.50 -20.53 0.43
N PRO A 525 19.52 -19.65 -0.59
CA PRO A 525 18.35 -18.87 -0.95
C PRO A 525 17.29 -19.79 -1.56
N GLY A 526 16.06 -19.74 -1.03
CA GLY A 526 14.94 -20.51 -1.58
C GLY A 526 14.52 -19.95 -2.94
N ASN A 527 14.53 -20.79 -3.98
CA ASN A 527 14.06 -20.41 -5.30
C ASN A 527 12.55 -20.10 -5.28
N LEU A 528 12.16 -18.87 -5.62
CA LEU A 528 10.79 -18.56 -6.01
C LEU A 528 10.53 -19.07 -7.43
N SER A 529 9.80 -20.17 -7.54
CA SER A 529 9.33 -20.71 -8.82
C SER A 529 8.23 -19.82 -9.41
N THR A 530 8.58 -19.02 -10.41
CA THR A 530 7.62 -18.29 -11.25
C THR A 530 6.88 -19.26 -12.18
N SER A 531 5.65 -19.67 -11.83
CA SER A 531 4.79 -20.43 -12.73
C SER A 531 3.29 -20.23 -12.45
N SER A 532 2.73 -19.11 -12.92
CA SER A 532 1.28 -18.90 -13.05
C SER A 532 0.86 -18.94 -14.54
N SER A 533 1.21 -20.03 -15.21
CA SER A 533 0.68 -20.33 -16.55
C SER A 533 -0.79 -20.73 -16.46
N ALA A 534 -1.64 -20.08 -17.24
CA ALA A 534 -3.08 -20.33 -17.29
C ALA A 534 -3.41 -21.83 -17.51
N SER A 535 -4.18 -22.42 -16.61
CA SER A 535 -4.74 -23.76 -16.80
C SER A 535 -6.24 -23.66 -17.01
N SER A 536 -6.67 -23.93 -18.24
CA SER A 536 -8.09 -24.10 -18.57
C SER A 536 -8.37 -25.58 -18.86
N THR A 537 -9.38 -26.11 -18.14
CA THR A 537 -10.09 -27.40 -18.33
C THR A 537 -9.54 -28.68 -17.68
N LEU A 538 -10.53 -29.48 -17.23
CA LEU A 538 -10.52 -30.85 -16.71
C LEU A 538 -10.03 -31.02 -15.25
N GLY A 539 -10.98 -31.38 -14.39
CA GLY A 539 -10.82 -31.35 -12.93
C GLY A 539 -10.07 -32.55 -12.33
N SER A 540 -9.41 -32.27 -11.21
CA SER A 540 -8.92 -33.25 -10.24
C SER A 540 -9.69 -33.05 -8.92
N PRO A 541 -9.93 -34.08 -8.09
CA PRO A 541 -10.98 -34.03 -7.06
C PRO A 541 -10.62 -33.33 -5.75
N ASP A 542 -9.54 -32.56 -5.68
CA ASP A 542 -8.93 -32.08 -4.42
C ASP A 542 -9.07 -30.57 -4.14
N ASN A 543 -9.83 -29.82 -4.96
CA ASN A 543 -9.99 -28.35 -4.84
C ASN A 543 -11.41 -27.91 -4.45
N ASP A 544 -12.03 -28.58 -3.47
CA ASP A 544 -13.42 -28.32 -3.02
C ASP A 544 -13.61 -26.97 -2.25
N GLU A 545 -12.54 -26.20 -2.00
CA GLU A 545 -12.60 -24.90 -1.28
C GLU A 545 -12.92 -23.68 -2.17
N TYR A 546 -12.65 -23.73 -3.49
CA TYR A 546 -12.85 -22.60 -4.40
C TYR A 546 -14.17 -22.72 -5.17
N ILE A 547 -15.25 -22.22 -4.56
CA ILE A 547 -16.61 -22.28 -5.14
C ILE A 547 -16.84 -21.17 -6.17
N LEU A 548 -16.26 -19.97 -5.96
CA LEU A 548 -16.43 -18.80 -6.83
C LEU A 548 -15.17 -18.57 -7.66
N SER A 549 -15.35 -18.48 -8.98
CA SER A 549 -14.29 -18.16 -9.94
C SER A 549 -14.27 -16.67 -10.31
N PHE A 550 -13.11 -16.15 -10.74
CA PHE A 550 -13.01 -14.80 -11.29
C PHE A 550 -13.94 -14.57 -12.49
N GLU A 551 -14.03 -15.57 -13.39
CA GLU A 551 -14.91 -15.49 -14.57
C GLU A 551 -16.40 -15.38 -14.19
N THR A 552 -16.83 -16.12 -13.16
CA THR A 552 -18.16 -16.02 -12.55
C THR A 552 -18.40 -14.62 -11.96
N ILE A 553 -17.48 -14.14 -11.13
CA ILE A 553 -17.65 -12.88 -10.39
C ILE A 553 -17.69 -11.68 -11.34
N ASP A 554 -16.74 -11.56 -12.26
CA ASP A 554 -16.73 -10.44 -13.20
C ASP A 554 -17.89 -10.53 -14.22
N LYS A 555 -18.38 -11.72 -14.56
CA LYS A 555 -19.64 -11.88 -15.31
C LYS A 555 -20.81 -11.31 -14.52
N MET A 556 -21.01 -11.71 -13.27
CA MET A 556 -22.14 -11.26 -12.44
C MET A 556 -22.05 -9.76 -12.12
N ARG A 557 -20.83 -9.22 -11.94
CA ARG A 557 -20.56 -7.78 -11.81
C ARG A 557 -21.05 -6.97 -13.02
N ARG A 558 -21.07 -7.56 -14.23
CA ARG A 558 -21.59 -6.93 -15.47
C ARG A 558 -23.11 -7.07 -15.66
N VAL A 559 -23.80 -7.85 -14.84
CA VAL A 559 -25.26 -8.03 -14.90
C VAL A 559 -25.97 -6.94 -14.08
N SER A 560 -27.12 -6.45 -14.55
CA SER A 560 -27.85 -5.31 -13.96
C SER A 560 -28.24 -5.48 -12.48
N SER A 561 -28.39 -6.71 -11.98
CA SER A 561 -28.80 -7.01 -10.59
C SER A 561 -27.69 -6.80 -9.54
N TYR A 562 -26.42 -6.96 -9.93
CA TYR A 562 -25.26 -6.82 -9.03
C TYR A 562 -24.27 -5.72 -9.43
N SER A 563 -24.34 -5.17 -10.65
CA SER A 563 -23.53 -4.03 -11.11
C SER A 563 -23.77 -2.74 -10.33
N SER A 564 -25.03 -2.34 -10.13
CA SER A 564 -25.36 -1.00 -9.64
C SER A 564 -25.22 -0.85 -8.12
N LEU A 565 -24.19 -0.11 -7.70
CA LEU A 565 -23.95 0.27 -6.30
C LEU A 565 -24.95 1.32 -5.79
N ASN A 566 -25.76 1.95 -6.65
CA ASN A 566 -26.73 2.98 -6.29
C ASN A 566 -28.13 2.44 -5.92
N SER A 567 -28.26 1.13 -5.65
CA SER A 567 -29.52 0.54 -5.23
C SER A 567 -29.95 1.06 -3.85
N LEU A 568 -31.15 1.64 -3.73
CA LEU A 568 -31.70 2.16 -2.48
C LEU A 568 -31.80 1.06 -1.40
N ILE A 569 -31.32 1.35 -0.19
CA ILE A 569 -31.36 0.43 0.95
C ILE A 569 -32.77 0.41 1.55
N GLY A 570 -33.27 -0.76 1.95
CA GLY A 570 -34.60 -0.93 2.52
C GLY A 570 -35.75 -1.00 1.50
N VAL A 571 -35.46 -0.83 0.22
CA VAL A 571 -36.40 -1.02 -0.90
C VAL A 571 -36.04 -2.33 -1.62
N SER A 572 -37.04 -3.06 -2.13
CA SER A 572 -36.84 -4.27 -2.95
C SER A 572 -35.86 -5.30 -2.38
N PHE A 573 -36.00 -5.62 -1.08
CA PHE A 573 -35.14 -6.56 -0.32
C PHE A 573 -33.64 -6.22 -0.25
N ASN A 574 -33.24 -5.02 -0.65
CA ASN A 574 -31.85 -4.59 -0.66
C ASN A 574 -31.37 -4.20 0.76
N SER A 575 -30.50 -5.02 1.34
CA SER A 575 -29.95 -4.84 2.70
C SER A 575 -28.53 -4.27 2.69
N VAL A 576 -28.05 -3.81 3.84
CA VAL A 576 -26.63 -3.42 4.02
C VAL A 576 -25.71 -4.59 3.64
N TYR A 577 -26.04 -5.82 4.04
CA TYR A 577 -25.27 -7.02 3.69
C TYR A 577 -25.22 -7.28 2.17
N THR A 578 -26.33 -7.05 1.47
CA THR A 578 -26.41 -7.13 -0.01
C THR A 578 -25.48 -6.11 -0.66
N GLN A 579 -25.42 -4.89 -0.12
CA GLN A 579 -24.56 -3.82 -0.62
C GLN A 579 -23.08 -4.11 -0.37
N ILE A 580 -22.71 -4.57 0.83
CA ILE A 580 -21.32 -4.95 1.13
C ILE A 580 -20.88 -6.16 0.28
N TRP A 581 -21.78 -7.10 0.01
CA TRP A 581 -21.49 -8.20 -0.92
C TRP A 581 -21.20 -7.70 -2.34
N ARG A 582 -21.98 -6.74 -2.86
CA ARG A 582 -21.65 -6.06 -4.14
C ARG A 582 -20.29 -5.38 -4.11
N VAL A 583 -19.94 -4.70 -3.02
CA VAL A 583 -18.63 -4.05 -2.89
C VAL A 583 -17.49 -5.08 -2.98
N LEU A 584 -17.61 -6.21 -2.28
CA LEU A 584 -16.65 -7.30 -2.34
C LEU A 584 -16.56 -7.95 -3.74
N LEU A 585 -17.67 -8.08 -4.48
CA LEU A 585 -17.67 -8.58 -5.86
C LEU A 585 -16.91 -7.66 -6.83
N HIS A 586 -17.03 -6.34 -6.68
CA HIS A 586 -16.24 -5.39 -7.47
C HIS A 586 -14.75 -5.42 -7.09
N LEU A 587 -14.42 -5.49 -5.79
CA LEU A 587 -13.03 -5.61 -5.30
C LEU A 587 -12.39 -6.97 -5.62
N ALA A 588 -13.19 -8.01 -5.90
CA ALA A 588 -12.73 -9.31 -6.39
C ALA A 588 -12.54 -9.36 -7.92
N ALA A 589 -12.95 -8.32 -8.65
CA ALA A 589 -12.66 -8.09 -10.06
C ALA A 589 -11.70 -6.90 -10.26
N ASP A 590 -10.92 -6.58 -9.23
CA ASP A 590 -10.08 -5.38 -9.19
C ASP A 590 -8.91 -5.44 -10.21
N PRO A 591 -8.58 -4.33 -10.89
CA PRO A 591 -7.44 -4.28 -11.81
C PRO A 591 -6.08 -4.57 -11.18
N PHE A 592 -5.94 -4.39 -9.85
CA PHE A 592 -4.71 -4.65 -9.10
C PHE A 592 -4.76 -6.05 -8.45
N PRO A 593 -3.84 -6.98 -8.80
CA PRO A 593 -3.93 -8.39 -8.38
C PRO A 593 -4.05 -8.61 -6.86
N GLU A 594 -3.30 -7.87 -6.05
CA GLU A 594 -3.31 -8.08 -4.59
C GLU A 594 -4.64 -7.72 -3.92
N VAL A 595 -5.42 -6.79 -4.50
CA VAL A 595 -6.76 -6.43 -4.00
C VAL A 595 -7.75 -7.52 -4.40
N SER A 596 -7.71 -7.92 -5.68
CA SER A 596 -8.50 -9.04 -6.23
C SER A 596 -8.32 -10.32 -5.42
N ASP A 597 -7.07 -10.76 -5.22
CA ASP A 597 -6.75 -11.99 -4.49
C ASP A 597 -7.23 -11.97 -3.03
N LEU A 598 -7.20 -10.80 -2.38
CA LEU A 598 -7.65 -10.64 -1.00
C LEU A 598 -9.18 -10.70 -0.91
N ALA A 599 -9.89 -10.03 -1.81
CA ALA A 599 -11.35 -10.05 -1.86
C ALA A 599 -11.88 -11.45 -2.26
N MET A 600 -11.22 -12.12 -3.21
CA MET A 600 -11.51 -13.49 -3.62
C MET A 600 -11.43 -14.49 -2.46
N LYS A 601 -10.47 -14.32 -1.53
CA LYS A 601 -10.36 -15.16 -0.32
C LYS A 601 -11.55 -14.96 0.63
N VAL A 602 -11.97 -13.71 0.86
CA VAL A 602 -13.13 -13.38 1.70
C VAL A 602 -14.41 -13.98 1.11
N LEU A 603 -14.66 -13.76 -0.19
CA LEU A 603 -15.85 -14.28 -0.88
C LEU A 603 -15.90 -15.83 -0.87
N ASN A 604 -14.79 -16.50 -1.19
CA ASN A 604 -14.75 -17.97 -1.20
C ASN A 604 -14.93 -18.57 0.20
N SER A 605 -14.36 -17.96 1.25
CA SER A 605 -14.56 -18.42 2.63
C SER A 605 -16.04 -18.46 3.02
N ILE A 606 -16.80 -17.42 2.68
CA ILE A 606 -18.24 -17.36 2.94
C ILE A 606 -19.03 -18.28 2.01
N ALA A 607 -18.70 -18.33 0.71
CA ALA A 607 -19.37 -19.23 -0.23
C ALA A 607 -19.23 -20.70 0.20
N TYR A 608 -18.05 -21.09 0.66
CA TYR A 608 -17.77 -22.42 1.21
C TYR A 608 -18.61 -22.70 2.47
N LYS A 609 -18.55 -21.81 3.47
CA LYS A 609 -19.35 -21.93 4.71
C LYS A 609 -20.84 -22.03 4.42
N ALA A 610 -21.37 -21.15 3.57
CA ALA A 610 -22.77 -21.14 3.18
C ALA A 610 -23.19 -22.44 2.45
N THR A 611 -22.35 -22.95 1.55
CA THR A 611 -22.60 -24.21 0.83
C THR A 611 -22.52 -25.43 1.74
N MET A 612 -21.57 -25.47 2.69
CA MET A 612 -21.48 -26.55 3.68
C MET A 612 -22.70 -26.56 4.60
N ASN A 613 -23.13 -25.40 5.09
CA ASN A 613 -24.33 -25.26 5.93
C ASN A 613 -25.63 -25.63 5.19
N ALA A 614 -25.64 -25.53 3.86
CA ALA A 614 -26.78 -25.94 3.01
C ALA A 614 -26.76 -27.44 2.61
N ARG A 615 -25.67 -28.19 2.85
CA ARG A 615 -25.64 -29.64 2.60
C ARG A 615 -26.47 -30.36 3.68
N PRO A 616 -27.46 -31.21 3.33
CA PRO A 616 -28.18 -32.00 4.32
C PRO A 616 -27.20 -32.92 5.04
N GLN A 617 -27.11 -32.83 6.37
CA GLN A 617 -26.41 -33.84 7.16
C GLN A 617 -27.11 -35.18 6.92
N ARG A 618 -26.38 -36.16 6.36
CA ARG A 618 -26.82 -37.55 6.34
C ARG A 618 -26.77 -38.07 7.77
N ILE A 619 -27.89 -37.93 8.49
CA ILE A 619 -28.11 -38.62 9.75
C ILE A 619 -28.02 -40.11 9.45
N LEU A 620 -27.02 -40.77 10.04
CA LEU A 620 -26.98 -42.23 10.11
C LEU A 620 -28.03 -42.66 11.14
N ASP A 621 -28.96 -43.51 10.73
CA ASP A 621 -30.05 -43.97 11.59
C ASP A 621 -29.51 -44.78 12.78
N SER A 622 -29.49 -44.15 13.96
CA SER A 622 -29.41 -44.83 15.26
C SER A 622 -30.56 -44.32 16.13
N GLY A 623 -31.66 -45.07 16.14
CA GLY A 623 -32.93 -44.62 16.71
C GLY A 623 -32.88 -44.42 18.22
N SER A 624 -33.47 -43.31 18.67
CA SER A 624 -33.90 -43.13 20.06
C SER A 624 -35.32 -42.54 20.08
N LEU A 625 -36.14 -43.03 21.02
CA LEU A 625 -37.59 -42.94 21.01
C LEU A 625 -38.11 -41.53 21.31
N THR A 626 -38.92 -40.98 20.41
CA THR A 626 -39.79 -39.83 20.72
C THR A 626 -41.03 -40.30 21.48
N GLN A 627 -41.23 -39.84 22.72
CA GLN A 627 -42.53 -39.93 23.39
C GLN A 627 -43.35 -38.67 23.14
N SER A 628 -44.58 -38.85 22.68
CA SER A 628 -45.57 -37.80 22.45
C SER A 628 -46.78 -37.98 23.36
N ALA A 629 -47.21 -36.92 24.05
CA ALA A 629 -48.48 -36.84 24.77
C ALA A 629 -49.00 -35.37 24.77
N PRO A 630 -50.31 -35.13 24.96
CA PRO A 630 -51.06 -34.30 24.01
C PRO A 630 -51.54 -32.94 24.53
N ALA A 631 -52.24 -32.18 23.66
CA ALA A 631 -52.67 -30.80 23.90
C ALA A 631 -54.12 -30.64 24.40
N SER A 632 -54.42 -29.43 24.92
CA SER A 632 -55.75 -28.79 25.13
C SER A 632 -56.46 -29.04 26.48
N PRO A 633 -57.43 -28.21 26.93
CA PRO A 633 -57.86 -26.86 26.47
C PRO A 633 -58.04 -25.78 27.58
N THR A 634 -58.49 -24.60 27.13
CA THR A 634 -58.90 -23.37 27.85
C THR A 634 -59.98 -23.49 28.95
N SER A 635 -60.02 -22.52 29.88
CA SER A 635 -61.27 -21.79 30.22
C SER A 635 -61.04 -20.44 30.91
N LYS A 636 -61.84 -19.42 30.54
CA LYS A 636 -62.05 -18.17 31.31
C LYS A 636 -63.35 -18.28 32.10
N GLY A 637 -63.45 -17.57 33.22
CA GLY A 637 -64.55 -17.70 34.18
C GLY A 637 -65.93 -17.25 33.68
N THR A 638 -66.95 -17.93 34.21
CA THR A 638 -68.38 -17.62 34.10
C THR A 638 -68.84 -16.57 35.12
N HIS A 639 -69.86 -15.76 34.81
CA HIS A 639 -71.12 -15.74 35.60
C HIS A 639 -72.23 -14.85 34.98
N ILE A 640 -73.31 -15.54 34.54
CA ILE A 640 -74.74 -15.27 34.82
C ILE A 640 -75.50 -14.05 34.22
N HIS A 641 -76.40 -14.41 33.29
CA HIS A 641 -77.80 -13.97 33.02
C HIS A 641 -78.20 -12.60 32.41
N GLN A 642 -79.05 -12.71 31.38
CA GLN A 642 -80.04 -11.73 30.91
C GLN A 642 -81.44 -12.04 31.46
N ALA A 643 -82.30 -11.03 31.56
CA ALA A 643 -83.76 -11.17 31.48
C ALA A 643 -84.50 -9.86 31.08
N GLY A 644 -85.14 -9.85 29.90
CA GLY A 644 -86.43 -9.20 29.57
C GLY A 644 -86.65 -7.66 29.61
N GLY A 645 -87.27 -7.11 28.56
CA GLY A 645 -88.44 -6.22 28.77
C GLY A 645 -88.58 -4.81 28.13
N SER A 646 -88.51 -4.66 26.80
CA SER A 646 -89.39 -3.80 25.96
C SER A 646 -89.52 -2.23 26.11
N PRO A 647 -90.06 -1.51 25.08
CA PRO A 647 -89.93 -0.03 24.86
C PRO A 647 -91.30 0.73 25.09
N PRO A 648 -91.62 2.01 24.62
CA PRO A 648 -91.01 2.88 23.57
C PRO A 648 -91.06 4.44 23.70
N MET A 649 -90.40 5.15 22.74
CA MET A 649 -90.72 6.40 21.94
C MET A 649 -91.68 7.53 22.46
N PRO A 650 -91.77 8.76 21.84
CA PRO A 650 -91.08 9.32 20.64
C PRO A 650 -90.57 10.81 20.66
N SER A 651 -89.97 11.19 19.51
CA SER A 651 -89.92 12.54 18.86
C SER A 651 -88.86 13.55 19.37
N THR A 652 -88.45 14.63 18.67
CA THR A 652 -88.81 15.35 17.40
C THR A 652 -87.50 15.87 16.70
N SER A 653 -87.39 16.37 15.44
CA SER A 653 -88.26 16.44 14.24
C SER A 653 -87.50 16.36 12.87
N SER A 654 -87.29 17.46 12.09
CA SER A 654 -87.11 17.36 10.62
C SER A 654 -86.61 18.57 9.76
N SER A 655 -86.00 18.25 8.60
CA SER A 655 -85.85 18.98 7.30
C SER A 655 -84.70 20.02 7.13
N SER A 656 -84.09 20.25 5.94
CA SER A 656 -84.51 20.00 4.53
C SER A 656 -83.34 19.90 3.48
N LEU A 657 -83.55 19.10 2.41
CA LEU A 657 -83.26 19.29 0.93
C LEU A 657 -81.89 19.85 0.41
N THR A 658 -81.26 19.50 -0.75
CA THR A 658 -81.28 18.38 -1.75
C THR A 658 -80.10 18.55 -2.77
N ASN A 659 -79.77 17.49 -3.56
CA ASN A 659 -78.98 17.45 -4.82
C ASN A 659 -77.42 17.61 -4.75
N GLU A 660 -76.58 16.93 -5.56
CA GLU A 660 -76.79 15.92 -6.63
C GLU A 660 -75.56 14.97 -6.83
N VAL A 661 -75.67 13.96 -7.71
CA VAL A 661 -74.73 12.82 -7.90
C VAL A 661 -74.43 12.61 -9.40
N PRO A 662 -73.18 12.28 -9.84
CA PRO A 662 -72.97 10.96 -10.47
C PRO A 662 -71.57 10.29 -10.29
N LYS A 663 -71.58 9.01 -9.87
CA LYS A 663 -70.73 7.90 -10.38
C LYS A 663 -71.48 7.28 -11.60
N PRO A 664 -70.96 6.37 -12.48
CA PRO A 664 -70.04 5.22 -12.25
C PRO A 664 -69.08 4.99 -13.48
N PRO A 665 -68.57 3.78 -13.88
CA PRO A 665 -68.70 2.42 -13.34
C PRO A 665 -67.45 1.52 -13.21
N THR A 666 -67.65 0.44 -12.44
CA THR A 666 -66.83 -0.78 -12.34
C THR A 666 -67.29 -1.86 -13.33
N ARG A 667 -66.40 -2.79 -13.72
CA ARG A 667 -66.83 -4.04 -14.38
C ARG A 667 -65.96 -5.27 -14.01
N GLU A 668 -66.64 -6.30 -13.49
CA GLU A 668 -66.38 -7.76 -13.50
C GLU A 668 -65.03 -8.35 -13.02
N GLN A 669 -65.12 -9.14 -11.94
CA GLN A 669 -64.25 -10.30 -11.65
C GLN A 669 -65.04 -11.60 -11.85
N PRO A 670 -64.38 -12.68 -12.29
CA PRO A 670 -64.81 -14.03 -11.91
C PRO A 670 -63.67 -14.97 -11.45
N ALA A 671 -64.07 -15.96 -10.64
CA ALA A 671 -63.44 -17.27 -10.41
C ALA A 671 -62.03 -17.37 -9.76
N THR A 672 -62.07 -17.66 -8.45
CA THR A 672 -61.17 -18.53 -7.67
C THR A 672 -60.09 -19.35 -8.41
N ARG A 673 -58.83 -19.18 -8.01
CA ARG A 673 -57.75 -20.18 -8.07
C ARG A 673 -57.34 -20.61 -6.65
N PRO A 674 -56.80 -21.82 -6.43
CA PRO A 674 -56.52 -22.35 -5.09
C PRO A 674 -55.35 -21.63 -4.40
N PRO A 675 -55.23 -21.72 -3.07
CA PRO A 675 -54.11 -21.15 -2.34
C PRO A 675 -52.80 -21.80 -2.77
N TYR A 676 -51.82 -20.96 -3.14
CA TYR A 676 -50.46 -21.39 -3.41
C TYR A 676 -49.82 -21.85 -2.09
N THR A 677 -49.57 -23.14 -1.96
CA THR A 677 -48.59 -23.64 -0.98
C THR A 677 -47.20 -23.22 -1.46
N PRO A 678 -46.42 -22.45 -0.67
CA PRO A 678 -45.04 -22.17 -1.03
C PRO A 678 -44.23 -23.46 -0.93
N THR A 679 -43.68 -23.90 -2.06
CA THR A 679 -42.71 -24.99 -2.14
C THR A 679 -41.43 -24.64 -1.39
N LEU A 680 -40.81 -25.64 -0.74
CA LEU A 680 -39.57 -25.51 0.02
C LEU A 680 -38.48 -24.70 -0.74
N GLY A 681 -38.18 -23.52 -0.21
CA GLY A 681 -37.08 -22.64 -0.56
C GLY A 681 -36.83 -21.73 0.65
N GLY A 682 -35.57 -21.52 1.03
CA GLY A 682 -35.22 -21.05 2.38
C GLY A 682 -35.86 -19.72 2.79
N GLN A 683 -36.66 -19.73 3.85
CA GLN A 683 -37.08 -18.50 4.52
C GLN A 683 -35.89 -17.88 5.26
N ALA A 684 -35.74 -16.56 5.19
CA ALA A 684 -34.76 -15.85 6.00
C ALA A 684 -35.12 -15.96 7.49
N PRO A 685 -34.14 -16.10 8.41
CA PRO A 685 -34.40 -16.12 9.86
C PRO A 685 -35.21 -14.90 10.33
N HIS A 686 -36.04 -15.08 11.36
CA HIS A 686 -36.90 -14.01 11.89
C HIS A 686 -36.10 -12.75 12.26
N SER A 687 -34.90 -12.90 12.83
CA SER A 687 -33.99 -11.79 13.17
C SER A 687 -33.41 -11.06 11.95
N HIS A 688 -33.35 -11.70 10.77
CA HIS A 688 -32.91 -11.08 9.52
C HIS A 688 -34.03 -10.28 8.84
N GLN A 689 -35.29 -10.67 9.03
CA GLN A 689 -36.45 -10.02 8.42
C GLN A 689 -37.09 -8.95 9.33
N PHE A 690 -37.03 -9.14 10.65
CA PHE A 690 -37.64 -8.27 11.65
C PHE A 690 -36.58 -7.83 12.69
N PRO A 691 -35.79 -6.78 12.39
CA PRO A 691 -34.90 -6.19 13.39
C PRO A 691 -35.72 -5.57 14.54
N ARG A 692 -35.13 -5.57 15.73
CA ARG A 692 -35.80 -5.15 16.96
C ARG A 692 -36.16 -3.66 16.92
N THR A 693 -37.41 -3.34 17.25
CA THR A 693 -37.93 -1.98 17.14
C THR A 693 -37.33 -1.06 18.20
N ARG A 694 -36.89 0.14 17.80
CA ARG A 694 -36.32 1.15 18.69
C ARG A 694 -37.25 2.35 18.80
N LYS A 695 -37.65 2.72 20.02
CA LYS A 695 -38.40 3.94 20.35
C LYS A 695 -37.76 4.58 21.58
N MET A 696 -37.74 5.92 21.65
CA MET A 696 -37.03 6.65 22.71
C MET A 696 -37.54 6.40 24.14
N PHE A 697 -38.72 5.80 24.30
CA PHE A 697 -39.35 5.48 25.58
C PHE A 697 -39.77 4.01 25.68
N ASP A 698 -39.15 3.12 24.90
CA ASP A 698 -39.36 1.68 25.04
C ASP A 698 -38.66 1.18 26.33
N LYS A 699 -39.36 0.38 27.13
CA LYS A 699 -38.78 -0.26 28.33
C LYS A 699 -38.00 -1.53 28.00
N GLY A 700 -38.11 -2.04 26.77
CA GLY A 700 -37.56 -3.33 26.39
C GLY A 700 -38.36 -4.52 26.97
N PRO A 701 -37.94 -5.76 26.70
CA PRO A 701 -38.50 -6.96 27.30
C PRO A 701 -38.18 -7.01 28.80
N GLU A 702 -39.08 -7.60 29.58
CA GLU A 702 -39.02 -7.60 31.06
C GLU A 702 -37.78 -8.33 31.62
N GLN A 703 -37.21 -9.24 30.84
CA GLN A 703 -35.83 -9.72 30.94
C GLN A 703 -35.28 -9.92 29.52
N ALA A 704 -34.07 -9.44 29.25
CA ALA A 704 -33.25 -10.06 28.22
C ALA A 704 -32.75 -11.38 28.83
N GLY A 705 -33.03 -12.51 28.19
CA GLY A 705 -32.54 -13.79 28.68
C GLY A 705 -31.01 -13.79 28.67
N GLU A 706 -30.40 -14.09 29.81
CA GLU A 706 -29.07 -14.68 29.80
C GLU A 706 -29.22 -16.05 29.14
N ASP A 707 -28.82 -16.15 27.86
CA ASP A 707 -28.57 -17.46 27.25
C ASP A 707 -27.46 -18.11 28.09
N GLY A 708 -27.81 -19.14 28.84
CA GLY A 708 -26.88 -19.77 29.77
C GLY A 708 -25.68 -20.37 29.05
N ASP A 709 -24.50 -20.27 29.66
CA ASP A 709 -23.26 -20.89 29.21
C ASP A 709 -23.39 -22.44 29.13
N GLU A 710 -23.93 -22.95 28.03
CA GLU A 710 -23.51 -24.26 27.55
C GLU A 710 -22.10 -24.11 26.96
N PRO A 711 -21.11 -24.91 27.39
CA PRO A 711 -19.79 -24.94 26.79
C PRO A 711 -19.85 -25.69 25.45
N GLY A 712 -20.59 -25.11 24.50
CA GLY A 712 -20.65 -25.54 23.12
C GLY A 712 -19.26 -25.49 22.53
N GLY A 713 -18.73 -26.66 22.17
CA GLY A 713 -17.41 -26.82 21.56
C GLY A 713 -17.36 -26.27 20.14
N HIS A 714 -17.54 -24.96 19.99
CA HIS A 714 -17.15 -24.23 18.79
C HIS A 714 -15.65 -24.39 18.62
N ARG A 715 -15.25 -25.35 17.77
CA ARG A 715 -13.91 -25.35 17.19
C ARG A 715 -13.69 -23.96 16.61
N ASN A 716 -12.75 -23.23 17.18
CA ASN A 716 -12.29 -21.93 16.68
C ASN A 716 -11.71 -22.09 15.28
N TYR A 717 -12.57 -22.17 14.27
CA TYR A 717 -12.26 -21.76 12.91
C TYR A 717 -12.24 -20.24 12.87
N ILE A 718 -11.32 -19.65 13.63
CA ILE A 718 -10.75 -18.35 13.31
C ILE A 718 -10.00 -18.59 11.99
N SER A 719 -10.73 -18.45 10.87
CA SER A 719 -10.10 -18.28 9.57
C SER A 719 -9.14 -17.11 9.73
N VAL A 720 -7.85 -17.35 9.46
CA VAL A 720 -6.74 -16.42 9.73
C VAL A 720 -7.19 -14.99 9.50
N ALA A 721 -7.32 -14.22 10.59
CA ALA A 721 -7.80 -12.85 10.53
C ALA A 721 -6.91 -12.09 9.55
N LEU A 722 -7.47 -11.68 8.42
CA LEU A 722 -6.72 -11.01 7.37
C LEU A 722 -6.22 -9.68 7.93
N GLN A 723 -4.91 -9.48 7.92
CA GLN A 723 -4.28 -8.23 8.35
C GLN A 723 -3.41 -7.72 7.20
N THR A 724 -3.45 -6.41 6.97
CA THR A 724 -2.52 -5.78 6.02
C THR A 724 -1.17 -5.53 6.68
N GLY A 725 -0.16 -5.27 5.86
CA GLY A 725 1.12 -4.75 6.33
C GLY A 725 1.14 -3.24 6.55
N LEU A 726 -0.01 -2.52 6.54
CA LEU A 726 -0.06 -1.05 6.55
C LEU A 726 0.67 -0.45 7.75
N CYS A 727 0.33 -0.91 8.97
CA CYS A 727 0.87 -0.36 10.20
C CYS A 727 2.38 -0.62 10.31
N ASP A 728 2.83 -1.80 9.89
CA ASP A 728 4.23 -2.21 9.96
C ASP A 728 5.07 -1.54 8.86
N TRP A 729 4.50 -1.36 7.67
CA TRP A 729 5.09 -0.54 6.60
C TRP A 729 5.24 0.91 7.04
N SER A 730 4.19 1.49 7.65
CA SER A 730 4.23 2.84 8.20
C SER A 730 5.29 2.97 9.29
N ALA A 731 5.41 1.96 10.18
CA ALA A 731 6.37 1.97 11.29
C ALA A 731 7.85 2.01 10.82
N LYS A 732 8.15 1.46 9.62
CA LYS A 732 9.50 1.51 9.03
C LYS A 732 10.02 2.94 8.82
N TYR A 733 9.13 3.92 8.66
CA TYR A 733 9.52 5.34 8.59
C TYR A 733 10.40 5.76 9.79
N PHE A 734 10.02 5.37 11.02
CA PHE A 734 10.79 5.73 12.20
C PHE A 734 12.10 4.95 12.33
N ALA A 735 12.18 3.74 11.76
CA ALA A 735 13.41 2.95 11.72
C ALA A 735 14.45 3.49 10.72
N GLN A 736 14.02 4.28 9.73
CA GLN A 736 14.87 4.92 8.72
C GLN A 736 15.51 6.23 9.23
N PRO A 737 16.64 6.68 8.67
CA PRO A 737 17.26 7.97 9.00
C PRO A 737 16.38 9.15 8.56
N VAL A 738 16.14 10.09 9.47
CA VAL A 738 15.33 11.30 9.22
C VAL A 738 16.19 12.56 9.14
N MET A 739 17.38 12.57 9.75
CA MET A 739 18.28 13.74 9.79
C MET A 739 19.22 13.86 8.57
N LYS A 740 19.22 12.87 7.67
CA LYS A 740 20.05 12.90 6.45
C LYS A 740 19.39 13.73 5.35
N ILE A 741 20.20 14.45 4.60
CA ILE A 741 19.78 15.07 3.34
C ILE A 741 19.40 13.94 2.36
N PRO A 742 18.22 13.95 1.74
CA PRO A 742 17.83 12.93 0.77
C PRO A 742 18.74 12.95 -0.47
N GLU A 743 19.07 11.78 -1.02
CA GLU A 743 20.04 11.62 -2.13
C GLU A 743 19.69 12.45 -3.38
N GLU A 744 18.41 12.78 -3.60
CA GLU A 744 17.98 13.65 -4.71
C GLU A 744 18.44 15.12 -4.59
N HIS A 745 18.67 15.58 -3.36
CA HIS A 745 19.11 16.94 -3.04
C HIS A 745 20.63 17.07 -3.05
N ASP A 746 21.36 15.97 -2.86
CA ASP A 746 22.81 15.93 -3.00
C ASP A 746 23.20 16.19 -4.47
N LEU A 747 24.11 17.15 -4.67
CA LEU A 747 24.57 17.58 -6.00
C LEU A 747 25.50 16.56 -6.65
N GLU A 748 26.20 15.74 -5.85
CA GLU A 748 27.21 14.79 -6.30
C GLU A 748 26.67 13.35 -6.38
N SER A 749 25.40 13.12 -6.01
CA SER A 749 24.79 11.79 -6.05
C SER A 749 24.62 11.28 -7.48
N GLN A 750 24.89 9.99 -7.68
CA GLN A 750 24.73 9.34 -8.99
C GLN A 750 23.30 9.48 -9.53
N VAL A 751 22.29 9.35 -8.66
CA VAL A 751 20.86 9.51 -9.01
C VAL A 751 20.61 10.88 -9.66
N ARG A 752 21.18 11.95 -9.09
CA ARG A 752 21.04 13.30 -9.62
C ARG A 752 21.87 13.53 -10.89
N MET A 753 23.07 12.98 -10.98
CA MET A 753 23.89 13.07 -12.19
C MET A 753 23.20 12.40 -13.39
N GLU A 754 22.64 11.20 -13.20
CA GLU A 754 21.85 10.51 -14.23
C GLU A 754 20.61 11.32 -14.63
N ARG A 755 19.89 11.87 -13.65
CA ARG A 755 18.74 12.75 -13.87
C ARG A 755 19.13 13.97 -14.73
N GLN A 756 20.21 14.66 -14.37
CA GLN A 756 20.72 15.81 -15.13
C GLN A 756 21.09 15.43 -16.57
N TRP A 757 21.70 14.26 -16.78
CA TRP A 757 21.98 13.73 -18.11
C TRP A 757 20.71 13.51 -18.94
N ARG A 758 19.65 12.92 -18.35
CA ARG A 758 18.34 12.76 -19.01
C ARG A 758 17.77 14.12 -19.43
N PHE A 759 17.78 15.12 -18.56
CA PHE A 759 17.31 16.48 -18.89
C PHE A 759 18.13 17.17 -20.01
N LEU A 760 19.45 16.99 -20.03
CA LEU A 760 20.33 17.49 -21.11
C LEU A 760 20.01 16.81 -22.45
N ARG A 761 19.84 15.48 -22.46
CA ARG A 761 19.42 14.71 -23.64
C ARG A 761 18.04 15.18 -24.15
N ASN A 762 17.07 15.33 -23.26
CA ASN A 762 15.72 15.78 -23.63
C ASN A 762 15.73 17.19 -24.24
N THR A 763 16.58 18.08 -23.71
CA THR A 763 16.79 19.42 -24.24
C THR A 763 17.41 19.39 -25.65
N ARG A 764 18.33 18.45 -25.92
CA ARG A 764 18.89 18.22 -27.26
C ARG A 764 17.81 17.78 -28.25
N VAL A 765 17.01 16.77 -27.91
CA VAL A 765 15.91 16.25 -28.75
C VAL A 765 14.94 17.36 -29.13
N ARG A 766 14.42 18.14 -28.15
CA ARG A 766 13.49 19.25 -28.42
C ARG A 766 14.07 20.34 -29.33
N ARG A 767 15.37 20.63 -29.20
CA ARG A 767 16.05 21.63 -30.05
C ARG A 767 16.21 21.12 -31.48
N GLN A 768 16.64 19.87 -31.65
CA GLN A 768 16.83 19.27 -32.97
C GLN A 768 15.49 19.09 -33.70
N SER A 769 14.46 18.55 -33.05
CA SER A 769 13.14 18.38 -33.65
C SER A 769 12.54 19.70 -34.09
N ARG A 770 12.59 20.75 -33.24
CA ARG A 770 12.11 22.09 -33.57
C ARG A 770 12.83 22.66 -34.79
N SER A 771 14.14 22.42 -34.93
CA SER A 771 14.90 22.85 -36.11
C SER A 771 14.49 22.13 -37.40
N ILE A 772 14.01 20.88 -37.33
CA ILE A 772 13.47 20.17 -38.50
C ILE A 772 12.08 20.72 -38.84
N THR A 773 11.20 20.82 -37.85
CA THR A 773 9.84 21.36 -38.04
C THR A 773 9.87 22.79 -38.61
N GLN A 774 10.80 23.64 -38.16
CA GLN A 774 10.98 25.00 -38.68
C GLN A 774 11.51 25.07 -40.13
N ARG A 775 12.13 24.01 -40.66
CA ARG A 775 12.53 23.93 -42.07
C ARG A 775 11.37 23.57 -43.00
N GLY A 776 10.26 23.09 -42.43
CA GLY A 776 9.11 22.57 -43.17
C GLY A 776 9.30 21.10 -43.58
N VAL A 777 8.24 20.29 -43.42
CA VAL A 777 8.23 18.88 -43.84
C VAL A 777 7.69 18.79 -45.26
N SER A 778 8.60 18.63 -46.24
CA SER A 778 8.24 18.56 -47.66
C SER A 778 7.80 17.17 -48.14
N ARG A 779 8.18 16.11 -47.42
CA ARG A 779 7.88 14.71 -47.74
C ARG A 779 7.99 13.88 -46.45
N LEU A 780 7.22 12.79 -46.34
CA LEU A 780 7.21 11.89 -45.18
C LEU A 780 6.98 10.44 -45.65
N ASP A 781 7.99 9.82 -46.24
CA ASP A 781 7.90 8.45 -46.77
C ASP A 781 9.19 7.61 -46.63
N ASP A 782 10.25 8.13 -46.00
CA ASP A 782 11.46 7.32 -45.75
C ASP A 782 11.20 6.31 -44.63
N GLN A 783 11.14 5.03 -44.97
CA GLN A 783 10.86 3.96 -44.01
C GLN A 783 12.13 3.63 -43.20
N ILE A 784 12.14 4.04 -41.93
CA ILE A 784 13.27 3.84 -41.02
C ILE A 784 13.18 2.51 -40.24
N PHE A 785 11.97 1.96 -40.11
CA PHE A 785 11.70 0.74 -39.36
C PHE A 785 10.51 -0.02 -39.98
N ILE A 786 10.61 -1.34 -40.05
CA ILE A 786 9.50 -2.25 -40.35
C ILE A 786 9.75 -3.58 -39.62
N ASN A 787 8.75 -4.07 -38.89
CA ASN A 787 8.84 -5.34 -38.15
C ASN A 787 7.44 -5.95 -37.94
N ARG A 788 7.42 -7.24 -37.60
CA ARG A 788 6.18 -7.97 -37.31
C ARG A 788 5.96 -8.11 -35.81
N ASN A 789 4.83 -7.59 -35.34
CA ASN A 789 4.37 -7.69 -33.96
C ASN A 789 3.77 -9.08 -33.66
N PRO A 790 3.75 -9.56 -32.41
CA PRO A 790 3.12 -10.83 -32.05
C PRO A 790 1.60 -10.85 -32.31
N GLY A 791 0.86 -9.87 -31.78
CA GLY A 791 -0.56 -9.64 -32.08
C GLY A 791 -0.79 -8.44 -33.02
N VAL A 792 -2.04 -8.22 -33.42
CA VAL A 792 -2.42 -7.10 -34.30
C VAL A 792 -2.26 -5.78 -33.55
N PRO A 793 -1.43 -4.82 -34.04
CA PRO A 793 -1.29 -3.50 -33.42
C PRO A 793 -2.64 -2.78 -33.29
N SER A 794 -3.05 -2.49 -32.05
CA SER A 794 -4.30 -1.80 -31.72
C SER A 794 -4.05 -0.32 -31.39
N VAL A 795 -3.00 -0.05 -30.62
CA VAL A 795 -2.56 1.26 -30.16
C VAL A 795 -1.03 1.31 -30.25
N VAL A 796 -0.50 2.44 -30.72
CA VAL A 796 0.95 2.69 -30.79
C VAL A 796 1.24 4.02 -30.11
N LYS A 797 2.31 4.08 -29.31
CA LYS A 797 2.82 5.33 -28.73
C LYS A 797 4.34 5.37 -28.80
N PHE A 798 4.87 6.52 -29.23
CA PHE A 798 6.28 6.83 -29.12
C PHE A 798 6.62 7.28 -27.70
N HIS A 799 7.72 6.76 -27.16
CA HIS A 799 8.34 7.37 -25.99
C HIS A 799 8.91 8.75 -26.38
N PRO A 800 8.75 9.83 -25.58
CA PRO A 800 9.06 11.19 -26.05
C PRO A 800 10.53 11.53 -26.31
N PHE A 801 11.50 10.75 -25.77
CA PHE A 801 12.95 11.04 -25.94
C PHE A 801 13.84 9.82 -26.22
N ASN A 802 13.64 8.70 -25.52
CA ASN A 802 14.25 7.40 -25.86
C ASN A 802 13.73 6.92 -27.23
N THR A 803 14.54 6.17 -27.98
CA THR A 803 14.19 5.56 -29.29
C THR A 803 13.28 4.33 -29.16
N CYS A 804 12.30 4.39 -28.26
CA CYS A 804 11.38 3.30 -27.95
C CYS A 804 9.97 3.60 -28.47
N ILE A 805 9.31 2.60 -29.03
CA ILE A 805 7.86 2.58 -29.26
C ILE A 805 7.23 1.48 -28.42
N ALA A 806 6.07 1.78 -27.82
CA ALA A 806 5.18 0.79 -27.23
C ALA A 806 4.04 0.49 -28.20
N VAL A 807 3.79 -0.79 -28.45
CA VAL A 807 2.72 -1.28 -29.33
C VAL A 807 1.87 -2.28 -28.56
N ALA A 808 0.64 -1.89 -28.23
CA ALA A 808 -0.34 -2.83 -27.70
C ALA A 808 -0.99 -3.64 -28.82
N ASP A 809 -1.36 -4.87 -28.50
CA ASP A 809 -2.37 -5.62 -29.24
C ASP A 809 -3.67 -5.66 -28.43
N LYS A 810 -4.27 -6.82 -28.18
CA LYS A 810 -5.52 -6.93 -27.42
C LYS A 810 -5.25 -7.05 -25.92
N ASP A 811 -4.23 -7.79 -25.54
CA ASP A 811 -3.97 -8.30 -24.19
C ASP A 811 -2.49 -8.18 -23.78
N SER A 812 -1.60 -7.84 -24.72
CA SER A 812 -0.17 -7.68 -24.48
C SER A 812 0.38 -6.36 -25.04
N ILE A 813 1.61 -6.04 -24.62
CA ILE A 813 2.33 -4.83 -25.01
C ILE A 813 3.76 -5.22 -25.39
N CYS A 814 4.18 -4.76 -26.56
CA CYS A 814 5.45 -5.08 -27.18
C CYS A 814 6.26 -3.80 -27.36
N PHE A 815 7.52 -3.80 -26.93
CA PHE A 815 8.41 -2.64 -26.98
C PHE A 815 9.51 -2.85 -28.01
N TRP A 816 9.73 -1.86 -28.87
CA TRP A 816 10.75 -1.92 -29.92
C TRP A 816 11.65 -0.70 -29.88
N ASP A 817 12.96 -0.94 -30.02
CA ASP A 817 13.93 0.09 -30.35
C ASP A 817 13.87 0.32 -31.87
N TRP A 818 13.31 1.46 -32.27
CA TRP A 818 13.14 1.78 -33.69
C TRP A 818 14.41 2.29 -34.37
N GLU A 819 15.44 2.63 -33.60
CA GLU A 819 16.76 3.00 -34.13
C GLU A 819 17.62 1.75 -34.40
N LYS A 820 17.56 0.74 -33.51
CA LYS A 820 18.30 -0.53 -33.65
C LYS A 820 17.56 -1.62 -34.44
N GLY A 821 16.23 -1.59 -34.47
CA GLY A 821 15.41 -2.65 -35.07
C GLY A 821 15.08 -3.82 -34.13
N GLU A 822 15.44 -3.73 -32.85
CA GLU A 822 15.36 -4.81 -31.87
C GLU A 822 14.08 -4.72 -31.01
N ARG A 823 13.57 -5.88 -30.56
CA ARG A 823 12.50 -5.94 -29.55
C ARG A 823 13.13 -5.85 -28.15
N LEU A 824 12.72 -4.87 -27.37
CA LEU A 824 13.20 -4.64 -26.01
C LEU A 824 12.50 -5.56 -25.00
N ASP A 825 11.17 -5.57 -25.00
CA ASP A 825 10.35 -6.33 -24.05
C ASP A 825 8.99 -6.74 -24.65
N TYR A 826 8.31 -7.69 -24.02
CA TYR A 826 6.97 -8.16 -24.35
C TYR A 826 6.28 -8.75 -23.10
N PHE A 827 5.18 -8.14 -22.65
CA PHE A 827 4.43 -8.60 -21.48
C PHE A 827 2.91 -8.52 -21.65
N TYR A 828 2.18 -9.28 -20.82
CA TYR A 828 0.72 -9.27 -20.78
C TYR A 828 0.20 -8.21 -19.81
N ASN A 829 -0.79 -7.43 -20.24
CA ASN A 829 -1.39 -6.36 -19.44
C ASN A 829 -2.35 -6.87 -18.34
N GLY A 830 -2.63 -8.18 -18.31
CA GLY A 830 -3.43 -8.81 -17.25
C GLY A 830 -4.94 -8.57 -17.35
N ASN A 831 -5.43 -8.00 -18.45
CA ASN A 831 -6.87 -7.80 -18.68
C ASN A 831 -7.57 -9.08 -19.21
N PRO A 832 -8.86 -9.31 -18.91
CA PRO A 832 -9.55 -10.55 -19.28
C PRO A 832 -9.72 -10.72 -20.80
N ARG A 833 -9.77 -11.98 -21.29
CA ARG A 833 -9.75 -12.33 -22.73
C ARG A 833 -10.83 -11.69 -23.62
N TYR A 834 -11.94 -11.21 -23.06
CA TYR A 834 -13.01 -10.53 -23.80
C TYR A 834 -12.82 -9.01 -23.90
N THR A 835 -11.97 -8.42 -23.06
CA THR A 835 -11.60 -6.98 -23.07
C THR A 835 -10.51 -6.68 -24.09
N ARG A 836 -10.21 -5.41 -24.33
CA ARG A 836 -9.06 -4.96 -25.15
C ARG A 836 -8.42 -3.69 -24.60
N ILE A 837 -7.13 -3.51 -24.84
CA ILE A 837 -6.45 -2.21 -24.66
C ILE A 837 -7.00 -1.22 -25.70
N THR A 838 -7.36 0.00 -25.26
CA THR A 838 -7.96 1.04 -26.11
C THR A 838 -7.21 2.36 -26.09
N ALA A 839 -6.46 2.65 -25.03
CA ALA A 839 -5.55 3.79 -24.99
C ALA A 839 -4.28 3.49 -24.17
N MET A 840 -3.22 4.25 -24.46
CA MET A 840 -1.92 4.17 -23.79
C MET A 840 -1.35 5.58 -23.68
N GLU A 841 -0.69 5.93 -22.57
CA GLU A 841 0.04 7.19 -22.44
C GLU A 841 1.34 7.01 -21.65
N TYR A 842 2.36 7.81 -21.97
CA TYR A 842 3.61 7.87 -21.20
C TYR A 842 3.50 8.94 -20.11
N LEU A 843 3.52 8.50 -18.85
CA LEU A 843 3.63 9.39 -17.69
C LEU A 843 5.11 9.62 -17.38
N ASN A 844 5.45 10.76 -16.79
CA ASN A 844 6.79 11.15 -16.36
C ASN A 844 7.88 11.00 -17.44
N GLY A 845 7.50 11.13 -18.73
CA GLY A 845 8.37 10.87 -19.88
C GLY A 845 9.65 11.71 -19.96
N HIS A 846 9.81 12.72 -19.11
CA HIS A 846 11.05 13.51 -18.99
C HIS A 846 12.16 12.82 -18.18
N ASP A 847 11.85 11.84 -17.34
CA ASP A 847 12.82 11.29 -16.39
C ASP A 847 12.60 9.78 -16.24
N CYS A 848 12.06 9.32 -15.12
CA CYS A 848 11.61 7.94 -14.90
C CYS A 848 10.22 7.74 -15.50
N SER A 849 10.16 7.44 -16.80
CA SER A 849 8.92 7.21 -17.53
C SER A 849 8.13 6.00 -17.01
N LEU A 850 6.82 6.16 -16.86
CA LEU A 850 5.86 5.08 -16.61
C LEU A 850 4.93 4.95 -17.83
N LEU A 851 4.35 3.77 -18.03
CA LEU A 851 3.36 3.53 -19.09
C LEU A 851 1.97 3.30 -18.48
N LEU A 852 1.03 4.19 -18.79
CA LEU A 852 -0.38 4.01 -18.51
C LEU A 852 -1.05 3.22 -19.64
N THR A 853 -1.93 2.30 -19.27
CA THR A 853 -2.72 1.48 -20.19
C THR A 853 -4.19 1.47 -19.75
N ALA A 854 -5.09 1.74 -20.68
CA ALA A 854 -6.53 1.79 -20.45
C ALA A 854 -7.25 0.70 -21.25
N THR A 855 -8.14 -0.05 -20.59
CA THR A 855 -8.92 -1.13 -21.21
C THR A 855 -10.41 -0.77 -21.33
N ASP A 856 -11.10 -1.38 -22.29
CA ASP A 856 -12.51 -1.09 -22.63
C ASP A 856 -13.54 -1.44 -21.54
N ASP A 857 -13.12 -2.17 -20.50
CA ASP A 857 -13.89 -2.40 -19.27
C ASP A 857 -13.74 -1.28 -18.23
N GLY A 858 -12.99 -0.21 -18.53
CA GLY A 858 -12.81 0.96 -17.66
C GLY A 858 -11.63 0.87 -16.70
N ALA A 859 -10.82 -0.19 -16.77
CA ALA A 859 -9.65 -0.38 -15.90
C ALA A 859 -8.40 0.35 -16.41
N LEU A 860 -7.64 0.92 -15.46
CA LEU A 860 -6.37 1.60 -15.67
C LEU A 860 -5.26 0.84 -14.97
N ARG A 861 -4.11 0.69 -15.63
CA ARG A 861 -2.89 0.06 -15.08
C ARG A 861 -1.68 0.93 -15.43
N ILE A 862 -0.74 1.07 -14.51
CA ILE A 862 0.49 1.84 -14.68
C ILE A 862 1.69 0.91 -14.49
N TRP A 863 2.60 0.91 -15.46
CA TRP A 863 3.74 0.00 -15.55
C TRP A 863 5.10 0.74 -15.49
N LYS A 864 6.09 0.10 -14.88
CA LYS A 864 7.48 0.57 -14.73
C LYS A 864 8.46 -0.50 -15.25
N ASN A 865 9.70 -0.09 -15.53
CA ASN A 865 10.82 -0.92 -15.99
C ASN A 865 10.61 -1.62 -17.36
N PHE A 866 9.58 -1.26 -18.12
CA PHE A 866 9.13 -1.88 -19.39
C PHE A 866 10.13 -1.82 -20.58
N ALA A 867 11.32 -1.24 -20.39
CA ALA A 867 12.35 -1.09 -21.43
C ALA A 867 13.78 -1.25 -20.88
N ASP A 868 13.91 -1.72 -19.63
CA ASP A 868 15.19 -2.01 -18.97
C ASP A 868 15.46 -3.52 -18.96
N GLN A 869 16.65 -3.95 -18.50
CA GLN A 869 16.94 -5.38 -18.26
C GLN A 869 16.17 -5.99 -17.07
N LYS A 870 15.28 -5.23 -16.43
CA LYS A 870 14.47 -5.66 -15.30
C LYS A 870 13.07 -6.01 -15.79
N ASN A 871 12.44 -7.01 -15.17
CA ASN A 871 11.08 -7.38 -15.53
C ASN A 871 10.10 -6.21 -15.32
N PRO A 872 9.07 -6.08 -16.17
CA PRO A 872 8.04 -5.06 -16.04
C PRO A 872 7.22 -5.27 -14.75
N GLU A 873 6.95 -4.17 -14.06
CA GLU A 873 6.27 -4.15 -12.76
C GLU A 873 5.05 -3.22 -12.81
N MET A 874 3.92 -3.67 -12.28
CA MET A 874 2.72 -2.85 -12.14
C MET A 874 2.85 -1.99 -10.87
N VAL A 875 2.91 -0.67 -11.03
CA VAL A 875 3.05 0.28 -9.91
C VAL A 875 1.73 0.47 -9.18
N THR A 876 0.65 0.67 -9.95
CA THR A 876 -0.70 0.85 -9.44
C THR A 876 -1.72 0.54 -10.55
N ALA A 877 -2.94 0.19 -10.16
CA ALA A 877 -4.06 -0.04 -11.07
C ALA A 877 -5.39 0.21 -10.36
N TRP A 878 -6.36 0.81 -11.05
CA TRP A 878 -7.68 1.13 -10.48
C TRP A 878 -8.79 1.15 -11.54
N GLN A 879 -10.03 1.10 -11.07
CA GLN A 879 -11.20 1.19 -11.93
C GLN A 879 -11.51 2.65 -12.27
N GLY A 880 -11.04 3.12 -13.42
CA GLY A 880 -11.27 4.49 -13.90
C GLY A 880 -12.75 4.78 -14.19
N LEU A 881 -13.46 3.83 -14.82
CA LEU A 881 -14.88 3.95 -15.16
C LEU A 881 -15.65 2.70 -14.74
N SER A 882 -16.58 2.84 -13.79
CA SER A 882 -17.21 1.71 -13.10
C SER A 882 -18.40 1.12 -13.88
N ASP A 883 -19.18 1.98 -14.54
CA ASP A 883 -20.47 1.66 -15.18
C ASP A 883 -20.40 1.80 -16.72
N MET A 884 -19.54 1.01 -17.38
CA MET A 884 -19.45 0.99 -18.85
C MET A 884 -20.78 0.51 -19.46
N LEU A 885 -21.46 1.37 -20.23
CA LEU A 885 -22.74 1.03 -20.83
C LEU A 885 -22.53 0.24 -22.13
N PRO A 886 -23.06 -0.99 -22.28
CA PRO A 886 -23.02 -1.70 -23.55
C PRO A 886 -23.76 -0.87 -24.60
N THR A 887 -23.05 -0.41 -25.65
CA THR A 887 -23.62 0.48 -26.67
C THR A 887 -24.86 -0.14 -27.31
N THR A 888 -26.04 0.43 -27.03
CA THR A 888 -27.37 -0.07 -27.46
C THR A 888 -27.63 0.01 -28.98
N ARG A 889 -26.64 0.37 -29.80
CA ARG A 889 -26.71 0.37 -31.27
C ARG A 889 -26.58 -1.03 -31.90
N GLY A 890 -26.72 -2.10 -31.12
CA GLY A 890 -26.74 -3.50 -31.60
C GLY A 890 -27.89 -3.86 -32.56
N LEU A 891 -28.96 -3.06 -32.66
CA LEU A 891 -30.08 -3.31 -33.58
C LEU A 891 -30.03 -2.56 -34.93
N ALA A 892 -29.14 -1.56 -35.09
CA ALA A 892 -29.24 -0.60 -36.21
C ALA A 892 -28.13 -0.68 -37.28
N ARG A 893 -27.25 -1.70 -37.25
CA ARG A 893 -26.30 -2.00 -38.34
C ARG A 893 -26.61 -3.34 -39.01
N ARG A 894 -27.68 -3.38 -39.81
CA ARG A 894 -27.98 -4.51 -40.70
C ARG A 894 -27.54 -4.30 -42.16
N VAL A 895 -26.75 -3.24 -42.43
CA VAL A 895 -26.20 -2.92 -43.75
C VAL A 895 -24.72 -2.51 -43.63
N SER A 896 -23.81 -3.49 -43.61
CA SER A 896 -22.46 -3.47 -44.23
C SER A 896 -21.57 -4.63 -43.73
N ILE A 897 -21.68 -5.77 -44.42
CA ILE A 897 -20.58 -6.50 -45.08
C ILE A 897 -19.28 -6.73 -44.24
N TYR A 898 -19.05 -8.00 -43.85
CA TYR A 898 -17.78 -8.63 -43.45
C TYR A 898 -16.79 -7.83 -42.59
N LEU A 899 -17.19 -7.48 -41.37
CA LEU A 899 -16.26 -7.19 -40.27
C LEU A 899 -16.30 -8.34 -39.26
N ASP A 900 -15.12 -8.72 -38.78
CA ASP A 900 -14.93 -9.68 -37.69
C ASP A 900 -15.71 -9.26 -36.42
N ARG A 901 -16.19 -10.24 -35.64
CA ARG A 901 -17.00 -10.02 -34.42
C ARG A 901 -16.29 -9.13 -33.39
N SER A 902 -14.95 -9.04 -33.44
CA SER A 902 -14.12 -8.14 -32.63
C SER A 902 -14.40 -6.63 -32.82
N LYS A 903 -15.07 -6.22 -33.90
CA LYS A 903 -15.35 -4.79 -34.22
C LYS A 903 -16.82 -4.37 -34.02
N GLN A 904 -17.60 -5.14 -33.23
CA GLN A 904 -18.95 -4.75 -32.79
C GLN A 904 -18.98 -3.93 -31.46
N GLY A 905 -17.82 -3.67 -30.83
CA GLY A 905 -17.72 -2.83 -29.63
C GLY A 905 -17.76 -1.32 -29.92
N GLY A 906 -18.10 -0.53 -28.90
CA GLY A 906 -18.11 0.93 -28.93
C GLY A 906 -16.71 1.56 -28.92
N ALA A 907 -16.61 2.77 -28.36
CA ALA A 907 -15.33 3.47 -28.23
C ALA A 907 -14.39 2.77 -27.22
N GLY A 908 -14.93 1.99 -26.29
CA GLY A 908 -14.19 1.49 -25.13
C GLY A 908 -13.87 2.64 -24.17
N MET A 909 -12.61 2.72 -23.72
CA MET A 909 -12.13 3.80 -22.85
C MET A 909 -11.14 4.70 -23.60
N VAL A 910 -11.31 6.02 -23.46
CA VAL A 910 -10.39 7.05 -23.95
C VAL A 910 -9.84 7.87 -22.80
N VAL A 911 -8.56 8.24 -22.89
CA VAL A 911 -7.86 9.01 -21.86
C VAL A 911 -7.05 10.14 -22.48
N ASP A 912 -6.77 11.19 -21.70
CA ASP A 912 -5.73 12.18 -21.99
C ASP A 912 -4.98 12.52 -20.69
N TRP A 913 -3.67 12.74 -20.80
CA TRP A 913 -2.77 12.92 -19.66
C TRP A 913 -2.15 14.32 -19.62
N GLU A 914 -2.34 15.01 -18.48
CA GLU A 914 -1.85 16.37 -18.25
C GLU A 914 -0.68 16.37 -17.25
N GLN A 915 0.52 16.10 -17.80
CA GLN A 915 1.78 15.98 -17.06
C GLN A 915 2.12 17.16 -16.13
N GLU A 916 1.66 18.37 -16.46
CA GLU A 916 1.96 19.59 -15.69
C GLU A 916 1.11 19.73 -14.42
N THR A 917 -0.06 19.11 -14.38
CA THR A 917 -1.03 19.24 -13.27
C THR A 917 -1.32 17.93 -12.54
N GLY A 918 -0.74 16.80 -12.97
CA GLY A 918 -1.05 15.49 -12.40
C GLY A 918 -2.50 15.02 -12.66
N LEU A 919 -3.13 15.51 -13.73
CA LEU A 919 -4.53 15.20 -14.04
C LEU A 919 -4.65 14.20 -15.19
N LEU A 920 -5.53 13.21 -15.00
CA LEU A 920 -5.89 12.22 -15.99
C LEU A 920 -7.40 12.32 -16.28
N MET A 921 -7.76 12.68 -17.51
CA MET A 921 -9.14 12.69 -17.95
C MET A 921 -9.49 11.34 -18.57
N THR A 922 -10.67 10.82 -18.21
CA THR A 922 -11.14 9.50 -18.65
C THR A 922 -12.59 9.57 -19.10
N SER A 923 -12.91 8.98 -20.25
CA SER A 923 -14.28 8.84 -20.74
C SER A 923 -14.35 7.65 -21.72
N GLY A 924 -15.43 7.52 -22.48
CA GLY A 924 -15.61 6.39 -23.39
C GLY A 924 -17.07 6.06 -23.66
N ASP A 925 -17.41 4.77 -23.57
CA ASP A 925 -18.79 4.25 -23.59
C ASP A 925 -19.58 4.56 -22.28
N VAL A 926 -19.44 5.79 -21.79
CA VAL A 926 -20.08 6.38 -20.60
C VAL A 926 -20.60 7.78 -20.93
N ARG A 927 -21.51 8.30 -20.09
CA ARG A 927 -22.10 9.64 -20.24
C ARG A 927 -21.38 10.73 -19.43
N VAL A 928 -20.19 10.41 -18.91
CA VAL A 928 -19.38 11.30 -18.06
C VAL A 928 -17.94 11.37 -18.55
N ILE A 929 -17.31 12.52 -18.34
CA ILE A 929 -15.85 12.69 -18.38
C ILE A 929 -15.41 12.79 -16.92
N ARG A 930 -14.67 11.79 -16.45
CA ARG A 930 -14.14 11.74 -15.09
C ARG A 930 -12.72 12.29 -15.06
N ILE A 931 -12.46 13.21 -14.15
CA ILE A 931 -11.15 13.79 -13.88
C ILE A 931 -10.57 13.11 -12.64
N TRP A 932 -9.42 12.46 -12.82
CA TRP A 932 -8.61 11.89 -11.74
C TRP A 932 -7.42 12.80 -11.44
N ASP A 933 -7.14 13.01 -10.16
CA ASP A 933 -5.89 13.58 -9.65
C ASP A 933 -5.01 12.40 -9.21
N THR A 934 -3.87 12.24 -9.90
CA THR A 934 -2.94 11.14 -9.66
C THR A 934 -2.03 11.38 -8.47
N ASP A 935 -1.89 12.62 -8.01
CA ASP A 935 -1.06 12.96 -6.84
C ASP A 935 -1.82 12.65 -5.54
N ARG A 936 -3.16 12.73 -5.57
CA ARG A 936 -4.07 12.34 -4.47
C ARG A 936 -4.63 10.93 -4.60
N GLU A 937 -4.46 10.31 -5.76
CA GLU A 937 -5.07 9.04 -6.16
C GLU A 937 -6.62 9.04 -5.99
N MET A 938 -7.28 10.14 -6.41
CA MET A 938 -8.74 10.31 -6.25
C MET A 938 -9.42 10.87 -7.50
N LYS A 939 -10.71 10.55 -7.65
CA LYS A 939 -11.59 11.28 -8.57
C LYS A 939 -11.89 12.68 -8.00
N VAL A 940 -11.69 13.72 -8.82
CA VAL A 940 -11.95 15.12 -8.43
C VAL A 940 -13.34 15.56 -8.88
N GLN A 941 -13.70 15.23 -10.12
CA GLN A 941 -14.92 15.74 -10.75
C GLN A 941 -15.44 14.75 -11.81
N ASP A 942 -16.75 14.51 -11.80
CA ASP A 942 -17.47 13.85 -12.90
C ASP A 942 -18.23 14.93 -13.69
N ILE A 943 -17.83 15.18 -14.93
CA ILE A 943 -18.47 16.13 -15.85
C ILE A 943 -19.48 15.39 -16.72
N PRO A 944 -20.78 15.75 -16.72
CA PRO A 944 -21.76 15.15 -17.62
C PRO A 944 -21.51 15.57 -19.07
N THR A 945 -21.36 14.61 -19.99
CA THR A 945 -21.19 14.90 -21.43
C THR A 945 -22.44 15.57 -22.02
N GLY A 946 -23.61 15.27 -21.44
CA GLY A 946 -24.93 15.66 -21.94
C GLY A 946 -25.28 15.02 -23.29
N ALA A 947 -24.71 13.85 -23.60
CA ALA A 947 -24.93 13.12 -24.85
C ALA A 947 -25.34 11.66 -24.57
N ASP A 948 -26.16 11.08 -25.43
CA ASP A 948 -26.49 9.64 -25.40
C ASP A 948 -25.45 8.77 -26.14
N SER A 949 -24.58 9.38 -26.95
CA SER A 949 -23.46 8.72 -27.62
C SER A 949 -22.19 8.71 -26.77
N CYS A 950 -21.36 7.69 -26.98
CA CYS A 950 -20.04 7.59 -26.36
C CYS A 950 -19.05 8.68 -26.82
N VAL A 951 -18.07 8.97 -25.96
CA VAL A 951 -16.91 9.81 -26.26
C VAL A 951 -15.87 8.97 -26.99
N THR A 952 -15.42 9.46 -28.13
CA THR A 952 -14.58 8.73 -29.09
C THR A 952 -13.14 9.23 -29.12
N SER A 953 -12.93 10.46 -28.66
CA SER A 953 -11.62 11.10 -28.54
C SER A 953 -11.70 12.23 -27.52
N LEU A 954 -10.60 12.47 -26.82
CA LEU A 954 -10.47 13.45 -25.75
C LEU A 954 -9.14 14.19 -25.92
N SER A 955 -9.13 15.51 -25.69
CA SER A 955 -7.93 16.34 -25.77
C SER A 955 -8.07 17.54 -24.83
N CYS A 956 -7.06 17.77 -24.00
CA CYS A 956 -7.04 18.80 -22.95
C CYS A 956 -5.93 19.84 -23.18
N ASP A 957 -6.15 21.05 -22.63
CA ASP A 957 -5.16 22.13 -22.56
C ASP A 957 -5.03 22.65 -21.13
N SER A 958 -3.80 22.59 -20.61
CA SER A 958 -3.46 22.97 -19.24
C SER A 958 -3.64 24.46 -18.98
N GLN A 959 -3.24 25.30 -19.94
CA GLN A 959 -3.22 26.76 -19.80
C GLN A 959 -4.64 27.34 -19.80
N ARG A 960 -5.46 26.88 -20.76
CA ARG A 960 -6.84 27.37 -20.94
C ARG A 960 -7.88 26.61 -20.11
N SER A 961 -7.52 25.51 -19.42
CA SER A 961 -8.46 24.65 -18.66
C SER A 961 -9.58 24.04 -19.52
N LEU A 962 -9.33 23.86 -20.82
CA LEU A 962 -10.32 23.35 -21.76
C LEU A 962 -10.18 21.85 -21.96
N ILE A 963 -11.32 21.15 -21.98
CA ILE A 963 -11.46 19.74 -22.33
C ILE A 963 -12.30 19.66 -23.61
N VAL A 964 -11.76 19.05 -24.66
CA VAL A 964 -12.45 18.81 -25.93
C VAL A 964 -12.79 17.33 -26.03
N ALA A 965 -14.06 17.02 -26.32
CA ALA A 965 -14.56 15.66 -26.50
C ALA A 965 -15.23 15.51 -27.87
N GLY A 966 -14.72 14.61 -28.71
CA GLY A 966 -15.40 14.15 -29.91
C GLY A 966 -16.37 13.01 -29.58
N LEU A 967 -17.57 13.02 -30.16
CA LEU A 967 -18.64 12.06 -29.85
C LEU A 967 -19.03 11.18 -31.05
N GLY A 968 -19.56 9.99 -30.74
CA GLY A 968 -20.01 9.00 -31.72
C GLY A 968 -21.30 9.36 -32.47
N ASP A 969 -21.89 10.53 -32.19
CA ASP A 969 -22.97 11.16 -32.96
C ASP A 969 -22.47 12.19 -33.99
N GLY A 970 -21.19 12.57 -33.95
CA GLY A 970 -20.60 13.62 -34.80
C GLY A 970 -20.45 14.98 -34.11
N SER A 971 -21.00 15.16 -32.90
CA SER A 971 -20.80 16.42 -32.16
C SER A 971 -19.41 16.50 -31.53
N VAL A 972 -18.86 17.71 -31.47
CA VAL A 972 -17.62 18.03 -30.75
C VAL A 972 -17.97 19.03 -29.66
N ARG A 973 -17.63 18.72 -28.41
CA ARG A 973 -18.01 19.53 -27.24
C ARG A 973 -16.80 20.04 -26.51
N VAL A 974 -16.90 21.26 -26.00
CA VAL A 974 -15.83 21.92 -25.23
C VAL A 974 -16.36 22.18 -23.83
N PHE A 975 -15.57 21.82 -22.82
CA PHE A 975 -15.87 22.02 -21.42
C PHE A 975 -14.76 22.83 -20.74
N ASP A 976 -15.11 23.77 -19.86
CA ASP A 976 -14.18 24.45 -18.95
C ASP A 976 -14.29 23.83 -17.55
N ARG A 977 -13.22 23.20 -17.08
CA ARG A 977 -13.15 22.53 -15.76
C ARG A 977 -13.27 23.49 -14.56
N ARG A 978 -13.17 24.81 -14.78
CA ARG A 978 -13.31 25.83 -13.71
C ARG A 978 -14.76 26.08 -13.31
N MET A 979 -15.72 25.69 -14.15
CA MET A 979 -17.15 25.89 -13.93
C MET A 979 -17.80 24.66 -13.27
N GLY A 980 -18.99 24.85 -12.68
CA GLY A 980 -19.75 23.76 -12.07
C GLY A 980 -20.15 22.68 -13.09
N PRO A 981 -20.31 21.40 -12.69
CA PRO A 981 -20.52 20.29 -13.64
C PRO A 981 -21.69 20.48 -14.63
N ASN A 982 -22.76 21.16 -14.23
CA ASN A 982 -23.92 21.39 -15.10
C ASN A 982 -23.73 22.54 -16.11
N GLU A 983 -22.79 23.46 -15.84
CA GLU A 983 -22.56 24.68 -16.62
C GLU A 983 -21.25 24.63 -17.41
N CYS A 984 -20.34 23.70 -17.08
CA CYS A 984 -19.01 23.59 -17.67
C CYS A 984 -18.98 23.40 -19.19
N ARG A 985 -20.07 22.94 -19.83
CA ARG A 985 -20.13 22.77 -21.29
C ARG A 985 -20.30 24.12 -22.00
N VAL A 986 -19.18 24.75 -22.30
CA VAL A 986 -19.09 26.08 -22.93
C VAL A 986 -19.58 26.08 -24.38
N MET A 987 -19.19 25.09 -25.19
CA MET A 987 -19.51 25.03 -26.63
C MET A 987 -19.92 23.63 -27.11
N THR A 988 -20.67 23.55 -28.21
CA THR A 988 -21.10 22.30 -28.85
C THR A 988 -21.24 22.48 -30.36
N TYR A 989 -20.25 22.00 -31.10
CA TYR A 989 -20.24 21.96 -32.56
C TYR A 989 -21.03 20.74 -33.06
N ARG A 990 -21.94 20.94 -34.01
CA ARG A 990 -22.81 19.89 -34.58
C ARG A 990 -22.70 19.81 -36.10
N GLU A 991 -21.46 19.88 -36.55
CA GLU A 991 -21.13 20.10 -37.94
C GLU A 991 -20.82 18.78 -38.70
N HIS A 992 -20.24 17.77 -38.04
CA HIS A 992 -20.06 16.44 -38.65
C HIS A 992 -21.36 15.62 -38.60
N GLY A 993 -21.64 14.88 -39.67
CA GLY A 993 -22.77 13.94 -39.75
C GLY A 993 -22.44 12.49 -39.42
N ALA A 994 -21.24 12.21 -38.89
CA ALA A 994 -20.76 10.86 -38.60
C ALA A 994 -19.74 10.86 -37.45
N TRP A 995 -19.43 9.65 -36.96
CA TRP A 995 -18.46 9.38 -35.88
C TRP A 995 -17.17 10.19 -36.01
N VAL A 996 -16.83 10.97 -34.97
CA VAL A 996 -15.55 11.68 -34.87
C VAL A 996 -14.44 10.67 -34.57
N VAL A 997 -13.43 10.58 -35.44
CA VAL A 997 -12.26 9.69 -35.25
C VAL A 997 -11.28 10.29 -34.25
N LYS A 998 -11.01 11.59 -34.38
CA LYS A 998 -10.20 12.35 -33.42
C LYS A 998 -10.61 13.82 -33.42
N ALA A 999 -10.70 14.41 -32.24
CA ALA A 999 -10.68 15.85 -32.01
C ALA A 999 -9.43 16.17 -31.18
N HIS A 1000 -8.60 17.11 -31.66
CA HIS A 1000 -7.36 17.52 -31.00
C HIS A 1000 -7.32 19.03 -30.83
N LEU A 1001 -6.97 19.49 -29.63
CA LEU A 1001 -6.75 20.91 -29.33
C LEU A 1001 -5.25 21.22 -29.43
N GLN A 1002 -4.89 22.14 -30.32
CA GLN A 1002 -3.53 22.67 -30.40
C GLN A 1002 -3.18 23.42 -29.11
N LYS A 1003 -2.01 23.12 -28.52
CA LYS A 1003 -1.54 23.69 -27.25
C LYS A 1003 -0.86 25.08 -27.39
N GLU A 1004 -1.13 25.77 -28.49
CA GLU A 1004 -0.70 27.16 -28.73
C GLU A 1004 -1.74 28.14 -28.18
N THR A 1005 -1.37 29.40 -27.90
CA THR A 1005 -2.26 30.39 -27.27
C THR A 1005 -3.56 30.62 -28.06
N ASP A 1006 -3.43 30.70 -29.38
CA ASP A 1006 -4.54 30.82 -30.34
C ASP A 1006 -4.82 29.46 -31.03
N GLY A 1007 -4.47 28.36 -30.36
CA GLY A 1007 -4.58 27.02 -30.91
C GLY A 1007 -6.02 26.62 -31.21
N HIS A 1008 -6.23 26.04 -32.39
CA HIS A 1008 -7.51 25.59 -32.91
C HIS A 1008 -7.85 24.17 -32.41
N ILE A 1009 -9.13 23.83 -32.48
CA ILE A 1009 -9.64 22.47 -32.37
C ILE A 1009 -9.71 21.89 -33.79
N ILE A 1010 -8.92 20.85 -34.05
CA ILE A 1010 -8.94 20.11 -35.31
C ILE A 1010 -9.71 18.81 -35.08
N SER A 1011 -10.85 18.65 -35.75
CA SER A 1011 -11.66 17.42 -35.67
C SER A 1011 -11.89 16.78 -37.02
N VAL A 1012 -11.92 15.44 -37.05
CA VAL A 1012 -12.09 14.67 -38.28
C VAL A 1012 -13.08 13.53 -38.07
N SER A 1013 -14.05 13.38 -38.99
CA SER A 1013 -14.99 12.24 -38.98
C SER A 1013 -14.56 11.09 -39.88
N VAL A 1014 -15.19 9.92 -39.72
CA VAL A 1014 -15.00 8.73 -40.58
C VAL A 1014 -15.26 9.02 -42.07
N ASN A 1015 -16.07 10.03 -42.38
CA ASN A 1015 -16.35 10.47 -43.75
C ASN A 1015 -15.18 11.23 -44.40
N GLY A 1016 -14.15 11.59 -43.63
CA GLY A 1016 -13.00 12.36 -44.09
C GLY A 1016 -13.24 13.87 -44.19
N ASP A 1017 -14.29 14.42 -43.56
CA ASP A 1017 -14.41 15.86 -43.37
C ASP A 1017 -13.59 16.29 -42.14
N VAL A 1018 -12.61 17.17 -42.38
CA VAL A 1018 -11.74 17.81 -41.37
C VAL A 1018 -12.27 19.21 -41.13
N ARG A 1019 -12.44 19.60 -39.87
CA ARG A 1019 -12.92 20.93 -39.48
C ARG A 1019 -12.00 21.55 -38.46
N PHE A 1020 -11.80 22.86 -38.61
CA PHE A 1020 -11.02 23.69 -37.69
C PHE A 1020 -11.99 24.63 -36.98
N PHE A 1021 -12.12 24.49 -35.67
CA PHE A 1021 -12.91 25.39 -34.82
C PHE A 1021 -11.96 26.26 -33.99
N GLU A 1022 -12.24 27.55 -33.88
CA GLU A 1022 -11.68 28.36 -32.79
C GLU A 1022 -12.56 28.14 -31.55
N PRO A 1023 -12.01 27.90 -30.33
CA PRO A 1023 -12.83 27.69 -29.12
C PRO A 1023 -13.83 28.82 -28.77
N ARG A 1024 -13.70 29.99 -29.40
CA ARG A 1024 -14.52 31.20 -29.18
C ARG A 1024 -15.59 31.42 -30.25
N THR A 1025 -15.52 30.76 -31.40
CA THR A 1025 -16.48 30.92 -32.51
C THR A 1025 -17.47 29.76 -32.54
N PRO A 1026 -18.76 29.95 -32.89
CA PRO A 1026 -19.74 28.86 -32.94
C PRO A 1026 -19.61 27.98 -34.18
N ASP A 1027 -19.06 28.51 -35.27
CA ASP A 1027 -18.92 27.85 -36.57
C ASP A 1027 -17.46 27.52 -36.88
N SER A 1028 -17.21 26.57 -37.78
CA SER A 1028 -15.87 26.25 -38.27
C SER A 1028 -15.22 27.40 -39.06
N VAL A 1029 -13.94 27.62 -38.79
CA VAL A 1029 -13.08 28.61 -39.47
C VAL A 1029 -12.60 28.09 -40.82
N ASN A 1030 -12.34 26.78 -40.92
CA ASN A 1030 -11.92 26.12 -42.15
C ASN A 1030 -12.46 24.68 -42.23
N VAL A 1031 -12.73 24.22 -43.45
CA VAL A 1031 -13.25 22.89 -43.76
C VAL A 1031 -12.44 22.28 -44.90
N LEU A 1032 -11.86 21.10 -44.66
CA LEU A 1032 -11.11 20.34 -45.66
C LEU A 1032 -11.73 18.95 -45.85
N GLN A 1033 -11.52 18.36 -47.03
CA GLN A 1033 -12.02 17.02 -47.37
C GLN A 1033 -10.85 16.09 -47.71
N THR A 1034 -10.65 15.07 -46.89
CA THR A 1034 -9.67 14.00 -47.09
C THR A 1034 -10.31 12.78 -47.76
N VAL A 1035 -9.53 11.70 -47.90
CA VAL A 1035 -10.04 10.38 -48.31
C VAL A 1035 -11.18 9.90 -47.40
N LYS A 1036 -12.22 9.33 -48.02
CA LYS A 1036 -13.40 8.77 -47.35
C LYS A 1036 -13.10 7.39 -46.76
N GLY A 1037 -13.79 7.03 -45.67
CA GLY A 1037 -13.64 5.71 -45.03
C GLY A 1037 -12.35 5.60 -44.23
N LEU A 1038 -12.15 6.56 -43.32
CA LEU A 1038 -11.00 6.57 -42.41
C LEU A 1038 -11.14 5.47 -41.34
N THR A 1039 -10.04 4.79 -41.06
CA THR A 1039 -9.93 3.78 -39.99
C THR A 1039 -9.13 4.26 -38.79
N ALA A 1040 -8.12 5.08 -39.03
CA ALA A 1040 -7.23 5.65 -38.03
C ALA A 1040 -6.85 7.07 -38.45
N LEU A 1041 -6.61 7.93 -37.47
CA LEU A 1041 -6.13 9.29 -37.68
C LEU A 1041 -5.26 9.73 -36.52
N ASP A 1042 -4.16 10.42 -36.83
CA ASP A 1042 -3.41 11.16 -35.82
C ASP A 1042 -2.99 12.55 -36.32
N ILE A 1043 -2.75 13.45 -35.37
CA ILE A 1043 -2.44 14.87 -35.59
C ILE A 1043 -1.16 15.19 -34.80
N HIS A 1044 -0.14 15.71 -35.49
CA HIS A 1044 1.15 16.01 -34.88
C HIS A 1044 1.04 17.29 -34.01
N PRO A 1045 1.42 17.25 -32.73
CA PRO A 1045 1.16 18.34 -31.78
C PRO A 1045 1.93 19.65 -32.01
N GLN A 1046 2.97 19.66 -32.87
CA GLN A 1046 3.84 20.82 -33.09
C GLN A 1046 4.08 21.15 -34.57
N ALA A 1047 3.87 20.19 -35.48
CA ALA A 1047 4.24 20.36 -36.89
C ALA A 1047 3.06 20.70 -37.81
N ASN A 1048 1.84 20.83 -37.26
CA ASN A 1048 0.60 21.09 -38.01
C ASN A 1048 0.38 20.10 -39.18
N LEU A 1049 0.77 18.84 -38.93
CA LEU A 1049 0.58 17.70 -39.82
C LEU A 1049 -0.56 16.83 -39.30
N PHE A 1050 -1.31 16.21 -40.21
CA PHE A 1050 -2.22 15.11 -39.84
C PHE A 1050 -2.11 13.95 -40.83
N ALA A 1051 -2.25 12.73 -40.31
CA ALA A 1051 -2.11 11.49 -41.06
C ALA A 1051 -3.44 10.72 -41.02
N CYS A 1052 -3.90 10.29 -42.19
CA CYS A 1052 -5.17 9.62 -42.42
C CYS A 1052 -4.93 8.20 -42.92
N GLY A 1053 -5.39 7.19 -42.17
CA GLY A 1053 -5.37 5.78 -42.57
C GLY A 1053 -6.72 5.34 -43.12
N SER A 1054 -6.73 4.59 -44.21
CA SER A 1054 -7.95 4.06 -44.85
C SER A 1054 -7.99 2.53 -44.86
N MET A 1055 -9.20 1.97 -44.96
CA MET A 1055 -9.42 0.53 -45.21
C MET A 1055 -8.70 0.04 -46.47
N ASN A 1056 -8.53 0.91 -47.48
CA ASN A 1056 -7.92 0.58 -48.77
C ASN A 1056 -6.37 0.58 -48.73
N GLN A 1057 -5.78 0.26 -47.58
CA GLN A 1057 -4.32 0.08 -47.40
C GLN A 1057 -3.52 1.33 -47.83
N PHE A 1058 -4.11 2.49 -47.55
CA PHE A 1058 -3.68 3.80 -48.02
C PHE A 1058 -3.47 4.72 -46.82
N ILE A 1059 -2.33 5.39 -46.79
CA ILE A 1059 -1.97 6.37 -45.77
C ILE A 1059 -1.69 7.69 -46.50
N ALA A 1060 -2.41 8.75 -46.17
CA ALA A 1060 -2.15 10.09 -46.67
C ALA A 1060 -1.77 11.02 -45.52
N VAL A 1061 -0.73 11.81 -45.74
CA VAL A 1061 -0.22 12.81 -44.82
C VAL A 1061 -0.47 14.18 -45.43
N TYR A 1062 -1.12 15.05 -44.66
CA TYR A 1062 -1.52 16.40 -45.07
C TYR A 1062 -0.89 17.45 -44.16
N ASN A 1063 -0.74 18.67 -44.66
CA ASN A 1063 -0.54 19.86 -43.82
C ASN A 1063 -1.91 20.42 -43.35
N CYS A 1064 -1.88 21.39 -42.43
CA CYS A 1064 -3.08 22.08 -41.95
C CYS A 1064 -3.86 22.87 -43.02
N ASN A 1065 -3.27 23.15 -44.18
CA ASN A 1065 -3.93 23.83 -45.31
C ASN A 1065 -4.70 22.85 -46.21
N GLY A 1066 -4.46 21.53 -46.08
CA GLY A 1066 -5.06 20.49 -46.91
C GLY A 1066 -4.19 19.98 -48.06
N ASP A 1067 -2.96 20.50 -48.20
CA ASP A 1067 -2.02 19.99 -49.20
C ASP A 1067 -1.53 18.59 -48.81
N VAL A 1068 -1.48 17.69 -49.80
CA VAL A 1068 -0.96 16.33 -49.63
C VAL A 1068 0.58 16.37 -49.64
N ILE A 1069 1.20 16.07 -48.50
CA ILE A 1069 2.66 15.98 -48.35
C ILE A 1069 3.15 14.63 -48.88
N SER A 1070 2.46 13.54 -48.55
CA SER A 1070 2.89 12.18 -48.94
C SER A 1070 1.72 11.20 -48.94
N ASN A 1071 1.75 10.29 -49.92
CA ASN A 1071 0.79 9.21 -50.09
C ASN A 1071 1.56 7.89 -50.04
N ILE A 1072 1.50 7.18 -48.93
CA ILE A 1072 2.18 5.90 -48.75
C ILE A 1072 1.21 4.78 -49.15
N LYS A 1073 1.63 3.97 -50.14
CA LYS A 1073 1.00 2.73 -50.58
C LYS A 1073 2.06 1.64 -50.62
N TYR A 1074 1.76 0.46 -50.09
CA TYR A 1074 2.67 -0.71 -50.17
C TYR A 1074 2.67 -1.41 -51.55
N TYR A 1075 1.89 -0.92 -52.52
CA TYR A 1075 1.57 -1.63 -53.77
C TYR A 1075 2.48 -1.35 -54.98
N ASP A 1076 3.48 -0.48 -54.89
CA ASP A 1076 4.35 -0.19 -56.05
C ASP A 1076 5.43 -1.27 -56.26
N GLY A 1077 5.05 -2.34 -56.96
CA GLY A 1077 5.98 -3.31 -57.53
C GLY A 1077 5.47 -4.76 -57.59
N PHE A 1078 5.96 -5.54 -58.56
CA PHE A 1078 5.61 -6.96 -58.74
C PHE A 1078 6.03 -7.86 -57.55
N MET A 1079 6.90 -7.38 -56.67
CA MET A 1079 7.31 -8.03 -55.41
C MET A 1079 6.84 -7.29 -54.15
N GLY A 1080 5.90 -6.34 -54.27
CA GLY A 1080 5.40 -5.57 -53.12
C GLY A 1080 4.74 -6.43 -52.04
N GLN A 1081 5.10 -6.20 -50.78
CA GLN A 1081 4.48 -6.90 -49.64
C GLN A 1081 3.02 -6.44 -49.49
N ARG A 1082 2.09 -7.40 -49.45
CA ARG A 1082 0.69 -7.13 -49.16
C ARG A 1082 0.53 -6.84 -47.67
N ILE A 1083 -0.01 -5.68 -47.32
CA ILE A 1083 -0.23 -5.25 -45.94
C ILE A 1083 -1.67 -4.74 -45.79
N GLY A 1084 -2.42 -5.40 -44.91
CA GLY A 1084 -3.84 -5.18 -44.63
C GLY A 1084 -4.21 -3.78 -44.15
N ALA A 1085 -5.51 -3.55 -43.99
CA ALA A 1085 -6.06 -2.25 -43.62
C ALA A 1085 -5.40 -1.68 -42.36
N ILE A 1086 -5.18 -0.36 -42.36
CA ILE A 1086 -4.50 0.36 -41.28
C ILE A 1086 -5.37 0.33 -40.02
N SER A 1087 -4.78 -0.10 -38.91
CA SER A 1087 -5.46 -0.24 -37.61
C SER A 1087 -5.23 0.97 -36.71
N CYS A 1088 -4.00 1.50 -36.69
CA CYS A 1088 -3.61 2.61 -35.84
C CYS A 1088 -2.50 3.46 -36.49
N LEU A 1089 -2.46 4.74 -36.09
CA LEU A 1089 -1.46 5.73 -36.48
C LEU A 1089 -1.01 6.48 -35.22
N ALA A 1090 0.28 6.83 -35.16
CA ALA A 1090 0.82 7.66 -34.08
C ALA A 1090 1.97 8.53 -34.59
N PHE A 1091 1.93 9.83 -34.35
CA PHE A 1091 3.07 10.73 -34.50
C PHE A 1091 3.95 10.68 -33.24
N HIS A 1092 5.25 10.86 -33.44
CA HIS A 1092 6.16 11.12 -32.33
C HIS A 1092 5.90 12.54 -31.75
N PRO A 1093 5.91 12.74 -30.41
CA PRO A 1093 5.54 14.03 -29.80
C PRO A 1093 6.35 15.25 -30.26
N TYR A 1094 7.61 15.05 -30.65
CA TYR A 1094 8.53 16.11 -31.09
C TYR A 1094 9.01 15.98 -32.55
N TRP A 1095 9.65 14.86 -32.91
CA TRP A 1095 10.07 14.57 -34.29
C TRP A 1095 8.89 14.36 -35.26
N PRO A 1096 9.01 14.77 -36.54
CA PRO A 1096 8.10 14.36 -37.61
C PRO A 1096 8.37 12.90 -38.00
N HIS A 1097 8.01 11.98 -37.12
CA HIS A 1097 8.00 10.53 -37.35
C HIS A 1097 6.59 10.00 -37.19
N LEU A 1098 6.15 9.15 -38.12
CA LEU A 1098 4.83 8.55 -38.15
C LEU A 1098 4.94 7.04 -38.04
N ALA A 1099 4.46 6.47 -36.94
CA ALA A 1099 4.26 5.03 -36.81
C ALA A 1099 2.90 4.62 -37.39
N VAL A 1100 2.90 3.46 -38.04
CA VAL A 1100 1.75 2.89 -38.74
C VAL A 1100 1.61 1.42 -38.35
N GLY A 1101 0.45 1.06 -37.78
CA GLY A 1101 0.06 -0.32 -37.52
C GLY A 1101 -0.96 -0.84 -38.55
N SER A 1102 -0.85 -2.12 -38.90
CA SER A 1102 -1.72 -2.79 -39.87
C SER A 1102 -2.38 -4.03 -39.28
N ASN A 1103 -3.53 -4.43 -39.83
CA ASN A 1103 -4.19 -5.68 -39.43
C ASN A 1103 -3.35 -6.95 -39.72
N ASP A 1104 -2.32 -6.86 -40.56
CA ASP A 1104 -1.47 -7.99 -40.97
C ASP A 1104 -0.26 -8.20 -40.04
N TYR A 1105 -0.38 -7.78 -38.78
CA TYR A 1105 0.65 -7.87 -37.72
C TYR A 1105 1.91 -7.01 -37.97
N TYR A 1106 2.00 -6.27 -39.08
CA TYR A 1106 3.14 -5.39 -39.34
C TYR A 1106 2.95 -4.01 -38.70
N MET A 1107 4.05 -3.48 -38.17
CA MET A 1107 4.22 -2.07 -37.88
C MET A 1107 5.37 -1.49 -38.70
N SER A 1108 5.33 -0.20 -38.99
CA SER A 1108 6.41 0.52 -39.65
C SER A 1108 6.50 1.98 -39.15
N ILE A 1109 7.65 2.62 -39.33
CA ILE A 1109 7.83 4.04 -39.03
C ILE A 1109 8.41 4.77 -40.25
N TYR A 1110 7.84 5.93 -40.54
CA TYR A 1110 8.25 6.84 -41.61
C TYR A 1110 8.84 8.13 -41.06
N SER A 1111 9.89 8.63 -41.73
CA SER A 1111 10.62 9.86 -41.41
C SER A 1111 10.48 10.92 -42.51
N ALA A 1112 10.67 12.18 -42.14
CA ALA A 1112 10.75 13.31 -43.06
C ALA A 1112 12.15 13.49 -43.68
N GLU A 1113 13.19 13.17 -42.90
CA GLU A 1113 14.57 13.23 -43.36
C GLU A 1113 15.03 11.83 -43.80
N LYS A 1114 15.67 11.75 -44.98
CA LYS A 1114 16.31 10.53 -45.45
C LYS A 1114 17.50 10.20 -44.57
N ARG A 1115 17.52 9.00 -43.98
CA ARG A 1115 18.73 8.50 -43.30
C ARG A 1115 19.81 8.26 -44.36
N LEU A 1116 20.93 8.99 -44.28
CA LEU A 1116 22.16 8.62 -44.99
C LEU A 1116 22.58 7.24 -44.45
N ARG A 1117 22.39 6.20 -45.26
CA ARG A 1117 22.70 4.80 -44.93
C ARG A 1117 24.19 4.51 -45.06
#